data_AF-A0A2A2EEM4-F1
#
_entry.id   AF-A0A2A2EEM4-F1
#
_cell.length_a   1.000
_cell.length_b   1.000
_cell.length_c   1.000
_cell.angle_alpha   90.00
_cell.angle_beta   90.00
_cell.angle_gamma   90.00
#
_symmetry.space_group_name_H-M   'P 1'
#
loop_
_entity.id
_entity.type
_entity.pdbx_description
1 polymer ?
#
loop_
_entity_poly.entity_id
_entity_poly.type
_entity_poly.pdbx_seq_one_letter_code
_entity_poly.pdbx_strand_id
1 'polypeptide(L)'
;MTTKLRAAIGAVSACAVLIGALAGPASAQDTSLDGRISTVYETANGMTFEKVSHPDKGLKTADGVVDYIGDGRIAADGGGQGDRGQSYSYAAESDGNWVYIGTMYGGLGVQAILKGSLSANMGMSVEEATALIQTLYSGNMYLGEPDGKSAGGVLFKFNVKTGETKILMSQSEGVDGGKGVIPTFRSAFKMNGKLYFEGMVMDTNNTELTAQEIGTAMAMQNGFPCIYEVDPSDGDRLTKVYDSVDAAGFRELVKQNVFTSTRAIGSFKDALIAGDLKPTADGKGAAYLVASKTPSVPGSYKVIADMDSFDGLPAIHRSDVNGGGGIYQVLEFNGKLYVVVCTGSSATRNEQTGTLRSFAIYVGENNGDPTEKADWTWRPLVGDKTRGAKYTFGMDESRVSAGACTLQIYNDRLYIGDYNDVSSALQGFALRMNFVTQATNLEQSINLYRMDANEDIEMLVGDPNGTFPDGGTTGLGSGYGNHMNQYTWQTTVHEGKMYLSTMNTTTLLEPIAQFTNGDVLDMDEEEWRTTLSYLRTFLELILDRDALAAVAPTSDDADVDAKANAAASPGTDDADALVDWAVEQAAARANAAQPTADTDNDAHVDVTLDVDDRKALVDGIEHGDIVPSSLDDSETAARLLHANELLAALGGELDDKASEDFADMYAEAQRLVADAPRIPDNLKKIYETLVKLLDVNNLKAFLKSLPYLAQSKRGFNLFEISEGEDGSVDITTVADDGFGDPFNHGLRIFVNTDEHMLIGTANPFYGTQLWRVANTMFPVHVDASEGGTASADHTTDVAPGTKVTLTAMPRDGYRFDKWVVTRGGIDIADDGTFEMPRGSVHVQAVFERIDGADTPADDPSDDPSNDPSDDPADDGSTDGGAAGGSGTGDDANGTGTTGDTTVLSTTGASVTAMVIACLTATMLGAGMLLARRRNA
;
A
#
# COMPACT_ATOMS: atom_id res chain seq x y z
N MET A 1 -33.93 -28.54 47.60
CA MET A 1 -33.97 -27.43 48.58
C MET A 1 -32.98 -26.39 48.10
N THR A 2 -33.30 -25.14 47.83
CA THR A 2 -34.59 -24.42 47.86
C THR A 2 -34.43 -23.26 46.89
N THR A 3 -35.30 -23.14 45.88
CA THR A 3 -36.53 -22.32 45.95
C THR A 3 -36.23 -20.83 46.02
N LYS A 4 -35.90 -20.26 44.86
CA LYS A 4 -36.04 -18.85 44.41
C LYS A 4 -35.05 -18.67 43.25
N LEU A 5 -35.42 -18.29 42.03
CA LEU A 5 -36.73 -17.99 41.50
C LEU A 5 -36.60 -18.03 39.97
N ARG A 6 -37.03 -19.14 39.37
CA ARG A 6 -37.53 -19.17 38.01
C ARG A 6 -38.91 -18.49 38.04
N ALA A 7 -38.92 -17.19 37.82
CA ALA A 7 -40.05 -16.34 37.47
C ALA A 7 -39.43 -14.97 37.15
N ALA A 8 -39.17 -14.62 35.90
CA ALA A 8 -40.21 -14.40 34.92
C ALA A 8 -39.64 -14.54 33.48
N ILE A 9 -39.94 -15.68 32.87
CA ILE A 9 -40.13 -15.79 31.43
C ILE A 9 -41.39 -16.63 31.26
N GLY A 10 -42.41 -16.08 30.62
CA GLY A 10 -43.46 -16.87 29.96
C GLY A 10 -44.82 -16.96 30.65
N ALA A 11 -45.61 -15.88 30.53
CA ALA A 11 -47.06 -15.91 30.34
C ALA A 11 -47.47 -14.46 29.98
N VAL A 12 -48.12 -14.10 28.87
CA VAL A 12 -48.93 -14.81 27.88
C VAL A 12 -49.00 -13.87 26.66
N SER A 13 -48.73 -14.39 25.48
CA SER A 13 -49.21 -13.84 24.22
C SER A 13 -50.73 -13.93 24.17
N ALA A 14 -51.44 -12.81 24.03
CA ALA A 14 -52.72 -12.68 23.31
C ALA A 14 -53.41 -11.35 23.66
N CYS A 15 -53.00 -10.29 22.97
CA CYS A 15 -53.89 -9.19 22.55
C CYS A 15 -53.25 -8.59 21.30
N ALA A 16 -53.25 -9.36 20.22
CA ALA A 16 -53.20 -8.77 18.90
C ALA A 16 -54.59 -8.18 18.58
N VAL A 17 -54.56 -7.12 17.76
CA VAL A 17 -55.64 -6.59 16.90
C VAL A 17 -56.39 -5.36 17.44
N LEU A 18 -56.29 -4.28 16.63
CA LEU A 18 -56.96 -2.96 16.65
C LEU A 18 -56.32 -1.96 17.62
N ILE A 19 -55.64 -0.89 17.19
CA ILE A 19 -56.05 0.09 16.17
C ILE A 19 -54.81 0.58 15.40
N GLY A 20 -54.81 0.39 14.08
CA GLY A 20 -54.05 1.26 13.18
C GLY A 20 -54.81 2.56 12.99
N ALA A 21 -54.13 3.68 13.11
CA ALA A 21 -54.39 4.95 12.41
C ALA A 21 -53.55 6.03 13.09
N LEU A 22 -52.37 6.29 12.52
CA LEU A 22 -51.79 7.61 12.25
C LEU A 22 -50.38 7.37 11.70
N ALA A 23 -50.33 6.88 10.46
CA ALA A 23 -49.16 7.05 9.61
C ALA A 23 -49.13 8.53 9.21
N GLY A 24 -48.37 9.32 9.96
CA GLY A 24 -47.74 10.53 9.45
C GLY A 24 -46.29 10.20 9.09
N PRO A 25 -45.66 10.93 8.16
CA PRO A 25 -44.24 10.70 7.86
C PRO A 25 -43.46 10.89 9.15
N ALA A 26 -42.83 9.82 9.64
CA ALA A 26 -41.87 9.92 10.72
C ALA A 26 -40.71 10.76 10.17
N SER A 27 -40.61 12.02 10.60
CA SER A 27 -39.36 12.76 10.50
C SER A 27 -38.30 11.90 11.18
N ALA A 28 -37.28 11.47 10.44
CA ALA A 28 -36.10 10.86 11.03
C ALA A 28 -35.58 11.80 12.12
N GLN A 29 -35.69 11.39 13.39
CA GLN A 29 -34.92 12.04 14.43
C GLN A 29 -33.46 11.70 14.12
N ASP A 30 -32.68 12.68 13.68
CA ASP A 30 -31.23 12.55 13.58
C ASP A 30 -30.68 12.15 14.96
N THR A 31 -30.39 10.87 15.13
CA THR A 31 -29.58 10.41 16.26
C THR A 31 -28.16 10.93 16.05
N SER A 32 -27.74 11.89 16.88
CA SER A 32 -26.37 12.40 16.89
C SER A 32 -25.37 11.29 17.24
N LEU A 33 -24.22 11.31 16.59
CA LEU A 33 -23.09 10.41 16.85
C LEU A 33 -22.41 10.69 18.20
N ASP A 34 -22.49 11.92 18.72
CA ASP A 34 -21.71 12.40 19.88
C ASP A 34 -21.89 11.52 21.13
N GLY A 35 -23.09 10.95 21.32
CA GLY A 35 -23.39 10.10 22.47
C GLY A 35 -22.88 8.65 22.37
N ARG A 36 -22.30 8.25 21.23
CA ARG A 36 -21.84 6.88 20.94
C ARG A 36 -20.32 6.75 20.88
N ILE A 37 -19.60 7.86 20.81
CA ILE A 37 -18.15 7.86 20.62
C ILE A 37 -17.48 7.48 21.94
N SER A 38 -16.76 6.35 21.95
CA SER A 38 -16.03 5.88 23.13
C SER A 38 -14.54 6.26 23.12
N THR A 39 -14.02 6.70 21.97
CA THR A 39 -12.57 6.83 21.73
C THR A 39 -12.26 8.21 21.15
N VAL A 40 -11.41 8.94 21.86
CA VAL A 40 -10.99 10.31 21.53
C VAL A 40 -9.48 10.40 21.65
N TYR A 41 -8.86 11.16 20.75
CA TYR A 41 -7.43 11.46 20.74
C TYR A 41 -7.23 12.97 20.78
N GLU A 42 -6.59 13.45 21.85
CA GLU A 42 -6.24 14.86 22.02
C GLU A 42 -4.82 15.09 21.49
N THR A 43 -4.66 16.04 20.58
CA THR A 43 -3.37 16.34 19.96
C THR A 43 -2.59 17.40 20.73
N ALA A 44 -1.30 17.49 20.45
CA ALA A 44 -0.44 18.51 21.03
C ALA A 44 -0.85 19.95 20.65
N ASN A 45 -1.45 20.15 19.47
CA ASN A 45 -1.95 21.46 19.01
C ASN A 45 -3.39 21.77 19.47
N GLY A 46 -4.00 20.93 20.32
CA GLY A 46 -5.32 21.18 20.90
C GLY A 46 -6.51 20.78 20.04
N MET A 47 -6.29 19.99 18.99
CA MET A 47 -7.35 19.33 18.21
C MET A 47 -7.82 18.07 18.93
N THR A 48 -9.12 17.82 18.83
CA THR A 48 -9.75 16.62 19.39
C THR A 48 -10.25 15.76 18.25
N PHE A 49 -9.57 14.63 18.01
CA PHE A 49 -9.99 13.64 17.02
C PHE A 49 -10.86 12.57 17.66
N GLU A 50 -12.05 12.36 17.11
CA GLU A 50 -13.01 11.38 17.58
C GLU A 50 -13.07 10.20 16.62
N LYS A 51 -12.90 8.97 17.12
CA LYS A 51 -13.06 7.77 16.28
C LYS A 51 -14.54 7.50 16.03
N VAL A 52 -14.94 7.54 14.76
CA VAL A 52 -16.34 7.50 14.35
C VAL A 52 -16.74 6.20 13.63
N SER A 53 -15.79 5.46 13.08
CA SER A 53 -16.03 4.10 12.62
C SER A 53 -16.28 3.19 13.82
N HIS A 54 -17.33 2.37 13.79
CA HIS A 54 -17.73 1.52 14.92
C HIS A 54 -17.58 2.25 16.27
N PRO A 55 -18.34 3.32 16.53
CA PRO A 55 -18.02 4.34 17.54
C PRO A 55 -17.96 3.80 18.98
N ASP A 56 -18.64 2.68 19.23
CA ASP A 56 -18.65 1.96 20.52
C ASP A 56 -17.44 1.00 20.71
N LYS A 57 -16.54 0.91 19.73
CA LYS A 57 -15.34 0.08 19.76
C LYS A 57 -14.06 0.90 19.92
N GLY A 58 -13.20 0.42 20.82
CA GLY A 58 -11.85 0.95 21.02
C GLY A 58 -10.86 0.59 19.91
N LEU A 59 -9.62 1.04 20.10
CA LEU A 59 -8.48 0.76 19.23
C LEU A 59 -8.08 -0.72 19.24
N LYS A 60 -7.30 -1.17 18.25
CA LYS A 60 -6.82 -2.56 18.14
C LYS A 60 -7.95 -3.61 18.12
N THR A 61 -9.08 -3.24 17.52
CA THR A 61 -10.22 -4.13 17.31
C THR A 61 -10.58 -4.14 15.83
N ALA A 62 -11.24 -5.20 15.37
CA ALA A 62 -11.72 -5.28 13.99
C ALA A 62 -12.64 -4.09 13.67
N ASP A 63 -12.25 -3.35 12.64
CA ASP A 63 -12.93 -2.18 12.09
C ASP A 63 -13.11 -2.37 10.57
N GLY A 64 -12.75 -1.41 9.72
CA GLY A 64 -13.07 -1.48 8.29
C GLY A 64 -14.39 -0.81 7.92
N VAL A 65 -15.01 -0.10 8.88
CA VAL A 65 -16.24 0.70 8.77
C VAL A 65 -17.52 -0.11 8.51
N VAL A 66 -17.47 -1.11 7.64
CA VAL A 66 -18.54 -2.08 7.38
C VAL A 66 -18.27 -3.40 8.12
N ASP A 67 -19.29 -4.25 8.18
CA ASP A 67 -19.23 -5.54 8.84
C ASP A 67 -19.14 -6.69 7.84
N TYR A 68 -18.16 -7.58 8.05
CA TYR A 68 -18.13 -8.86 7.35
C TYR A 68 -19.14 -9.82 7.98
N ILE A 69 -20.07 -10.33 7.16
CA ILE A 69 -21.17 -11.20 7.62
C ILE A 69 -21.08 -12.64 7.09
N GLY A 70 -19.94 -13.02 6.52
CA GLY A 70 -19.66 -14.36 5.99
C GLY A 70 -19.93 -14.51 4.49
N ASP A 71 -19.33 -15.53 3.89
CA ASP A 71 -19.48 -15.92 2.48
C ASP A 71 -19.11 -14.82 1.47
N GLY A 72 -18.12 -13.99 1.79
CA GLY A 72 -17.70 -12.84 0.97
C GLY A 72 -18.71 -11.69 0.98
N ARG A 73 -19.58 -11.62 2.00
CA ARG A 73 -20.66 -10.63 2.10
C ARG A 73 -20.40 -9.64 3.22
N ILE A 74 -20.92 -8.43 3.02
CA ILE A 74 -20.83 -7.32 3.97
C ILE A 74 -22.20 -6.74 4.29
N ALA A 75 -22.28 -6.01 5.40
CA ALA A 75 -23.41 -5.15 5.76
C ALA A 75 -22.92 -3.82 6.32
N ALA A 76 -23.72 -2.77 6.17
CA ALA A 76 -23.43 -1.47 6.81
C ALA A 76 -23.55 -1.53 8.34
N ASP A 77 -24.43 -2.40 8.85
CA ASP A 77 -24.55 -2.76 10.27
C ASP A 77 -24.92 -4.25 10.37
N GLY A 78 -23.91 -5.07 10.61
CA GLY A 78 -23.95 -6.51 10.88
C GLY A 78 -23.69 -6.84 12.35
N GLY A 79 -23.99 -5.89 13.26
CA GLY A 79 -23.74 -6.05 14.70
C GLY A 79 -22.33 -5.67 15.14
N GLY A 80 -21.62 -4.87 14.32
CA GLY A 80 -20.29 -4.35 14.64
C GLY A 80 -19.28 -5.47 14.80
N GLN A 81 -19.12 -6.35 13.81
CA GLN A 81 -18.03 -7.31 13.75
C GLN A 81 -16.75 -6.68 13.19
N GLY A 82 -16.86 -5.73 12.26
CA GLY A 82 -15.79 -5.16 11.46
C GLY A 82 -15.35 -6.10 10.34
N ASP A 83 -15.09 -5.55 9.17
CA ASP A 83 -14.37 -6.19 8.07
C ASP A 83 -12.90 -5.72 8.06
N ARG A 84 -12.02 -6.49 8.70
CA ARG A 84 -10.56 -6.21 8.76
C ARG A 84 -9.94 -6.12 7.37
N GLY A 85 -10.55 -6.78 6.38
CA GLY A 85 -10.13 -6.76 5.00
C GLY A 85 -10.25 -5.38 4.35
N GLN A 86 -11.16 -4.50 4.80
CA GLN A 86 -11.22 -3.10 4.37
C GLN A 86 -10.07 -2.29 4.98
N SER A 87 -8.84 -2.61 4.58
CA SER A 87 -7.64 -2.15 5.25
C SER A 87 -7.43 -0.65 5.16
N TYR A 88 -7.64 -0.06 3.98
CA TYR A 88 -7.36 1.36 3.71
C TYR A 88 -8.62 2.05 3.20
N SER A 89 -8.98 3.18 3.79
CA SER A 89 -9.73 4.23 3.09
C SER A 89 -8.78 4.84 2.05
N TYR A 90 -9.15 4.90 0.77
CA TYR A 90 -8.17 5.19 -0.27
C TYR A 90 -8.52 6.41 -1.13
N ALA A 91 -9.75 6.50 -1.60
CA ALA A 91 -10.26 7.62 -2.40
C ALA A 91 -11.50 8.17 -1.70
N ALA A 92 -11.60 9.48 -1.54
CA ALA A 92 -12.76 10.06 -0.89
C ALA A 92 -13.06 11.49 -1.32
N GLU A 93 -14.33 11.84 -1.26
CA GLU A 93 -14.87 13.18 -1.51
C GLU A 93 -16.14 13.43 -0.67
N SER A 94 -16.56 14.69 -0.52
CA SER A 94 -17.74 15.04 0.28
C SER A 94 -18.85 15.78 -0.48
N ASP A 95 -20.07 15.59 0.03
CA ASP A 95 -21.20 16.46 -0.26
C ASP A 95 -22.03 16.72 1.01
N GLY A 96 -22.03 17.98 1.46
CA GLY A 96 -22.62 18.36 2.74
C GLY A 96 -21.96 17.62 3.91
N ASN A 97 -22.77 16.86 4.67
CA ASN A 97 -22.29 16.04 5.79
C ASN A 97 -21.94 14.58 5.38
N TRP A 98 -22.12 14.23 4.11
CA TRP A 98 -21.81 12.90 3.60
C TRP A 98 -20.40 12.87 3.03
N VAL A 99 -19.63 11.85 3.42
CA VAL A 99 -18.32 11.57 2.86
C VAL A 99 -18.38 10.22 2.15
N TYR A 100 -18.01 10.21 0.88
CA TYR A 100 -18.01 9.05 -0.01
C TYR A 100 -16.60 8.48 -0.04
N ILE A 101 -16.44 7.20 0.29
CA ILE A 101 -15.13 6.59 0.55
C ILE A 101 -15.04 5.26 -0.19
N GLY A 102 -14.05 5.16 -1.07
CA GLY A 102 -13.59 3.93 -1.68
C GLY A 102 -12.49 3.28 -0.84
N THR A 103 -12.58 1.98 -0.60
CA THR A 103 -11.58 1.21 0.14
C THR A 103 -10.63 0.43 -0.77
N MET A 104 -9.46 0.10 -0.23
CA MET A 104 -8.56 -0.91 -0.80
C MET A 104 -8.51 -2.12 0.14
N TYR A 105 -8.93 -3.27 -0.38
CA TYR A 105 -9.01 -4.51 0.39
C TYR A 105 -7.64 -5.19 0.52
N GLY A 106 -7.30 -5.68 1.73
CA GLY A 106 -6.05 -6.41 1.99
C GLY A 106 -4.80 -5.60 1.67
N GLY A 107 -4.78 -4.33 2.07
CA GLY A 107 -3.81 -3.33 1.67
C GLY A 107 -2.34 -3.78 1.72
N LEU A 108 -1.55 -3.36 0.71
CA LEU A 108 -0.17 -3.79 0.40
C LEU A 108 0.04 -5.29 0.10
N GLY A 109 -1.00 -6.14 0.20
CA GLY A 109 -0.86 -7.56 -0.08
C GLY A 109 0.19 -8.26 0.80
N VAL A 110 0.50 -7.67 1.97
CA VAL A 110 1.62 -8.07 2.84
C VAL A 110 1.57 -9.55 3.16
N GLN A 111 0.36 -10.08 3.43
CA GLN A 111 0.17 -11.50 3.64
C GLN A 111 0.47 -12.34 2.40
N ALA A 112 0.00 -11.96 1.21
CA ALA A 112 0.25 -12.71 -0.02
C ALA A 112 1.74 -12.70 -0.37
N ILE A 113 2.41 -11.55 -0.19
CA ILE A 113 3.85 -11.40 -0.35
C ILE A 113 4.57 -12.32 0.64
N LEU A 114 4.34 -12.19 1.94
CA LEU A 114 5.04 -12.98 2.96
C LEU A 114 4.78 -14.48 2.81
N LYS A 115 3.52 -14.89 2.61
CA LYS A 115 3.12 -16.30 2.48
C LYS A 115 3.72 -16.98 1.25
N GLY A 116 3.63 -16.32 0.10
CA GLY A 116 4.22 -16.82 -1.14
C GLY A 116 5.75 -16.88 -1.07
N SER A 117 6.36 -15.87 -0.45
CA SER A 117 7.83 -15.76 -0.34
C SER A 117 8.43 -16.81 0.59
N LEU A 118 7.89 -16.95 1.81
CA LEU A 118 8.38 -17.92 2.79
C LEU A 118 8.21 -19.34 2.26
N SER A 119 7.08 -19.64 1.61
CA SER A 119 6.84 -20.96 1.04
C SER A 119 7.78 -21.28 -0.14
N ALA A 120 7.99 -20.34 -1.06
CA ALA A 120 8.83 -20.56 -2.24
C ALA A 120 10.34 -20.56 -1.94
N ASN A 121 10.80 -19.67 -1.05
CA ASN A 121 12.24 -19.40 -0.87
C ASN A 121 12.84 -20.08 0.36
N MET A 122 12.06 -20.33 1.41
CA MET A 122 12.52 -21.09 2.59
C MET A 122 12.11 -22.56 2.55
N GLY A 123 11.46 -23.00 1.45
CA GLY A 123 10.96 -24.36 1.32
C GLY A 123 9.86 -24.70 2.33
N MET A 124 9.21 -23.69 2.94
CA MET A 124 8.13 -23.93 3.89
C MET A 124 6.85 -24.37 3.18
N SER A 125 6.06 -25.21 3.83
CA SER A 125 4.64 -25.33 3.46
C SER A 125 3.92 -24.00 3.66
N VAL A 126 2.77 -23.88 3.01
CA VAL A 126 1.93 -22.69 3.09
C VAL A 126 1.42 -22.46 4.53
N GLU A 127 1.17 -23.55 5.24
CA GLU A 127 0.74 -23.58 6.64
C GLU A 127 1.87 -23.12 7.58
N GLU A 128 3.09 -23.62 7.39
CA GLU A 128 4.28 -23.22 8.16
C GLU A 128 4.59 -21.73 7.97
N ALA A 129 4.60 -21.25 6.71
CA ALA A 129 4.78 -19.84 6.39
C ALA A 129 3.72 -18.96 7.08
N THR A 130 2.46 -19.41 7.09
CA THR A 130 1.36 -18.68 7.74
C THR A 130 1.53 -18.64 9.26
N ALA A 131 1.92 -19.75 9.89
CA ALA A 131 2.17 -19.83 11.32
C ALA A 131 3.36 -18.96 11.76
N LEU A 132 4.44 -18.92 10.95
CA LEU A 132 5.59 -18.05 11.19
C LEU A 132 5.18 -16.58 11.14
N ILE A 133 4.47 -16.13 10.10
CA ILE A 133 3.97 -14.75 9.99
C ILE A 133 3.11 -14.39 11.21
N GLN A 134 2.20 -15.26 11.62
CA GLN A 134 1.39 -15.01 12.81
C GLN A 134 2.23 -14.89 14.07
N THR A 135 3.28 -15.68 14.21
CA THR A 135 4.20 -15.61 15.36
C THR A 135 4.94 -14.27 15.37
N LEU A 136 5.54 -13.87 14.23
CA LEU A 136 6.29 -12.61 14.09
C LEU A 136 5.44 -11.37 14.40
N TYR A 137 4.16 -11.41 14.04
CA TYR A 137 3.22 -10.32 14.29
C TYR A 137 2.33 -10.55 15.53
N SER A 138 2.69 -11.48 16.42
CA SER A 138 1.95 -11.77 17.66
C SER A 138 0.44 -12.02 17.45
N GLY A 139 0.06 -12.66 16.34
CA GLY A 139 -1.32 -12.98 16.00
C GLY A 139 -2.09 -11.85 15.31
N ASN A 140 -1.48 -10.67 15.11
CA ASN A 140 -2.20 -9.48 14.65
C ASN A 140 -2.36 -9.41 13.13
N MET A 141 -1.52 -10.09 12.36
CA MET A 141 -1.55 -10.00 10.90
C MET A 141 -2.88 -10.52 10.36
N TYR A 142 -3.53 -9.76 9.48
CA TYR A 142 -4.72 -10.20 8.77
C TYR A 142 -4.36 -11.26 7.73
N LEU A 143 -5.05 -12.41 7.75
CA LEU A 143 -4.79 -13.53 6.83
C LEU A 143 -5.89 -13.76 5.78
N GLY A 144 -6.90 -12.90 5.76
CA GLY A 144 -8.17 -13.17 5.11
C GLY A 144 -9.25 -13.55 6.13
N GLU A 145 -10.49 -13.66 5.65
CA GLU A 145 -11.63 -13.98 6.49
C GLU A 145 -11.62 -15.46 6.91
N PRO A 146 -12.24 -15.82 8.06
CA PRO A 146 -12.22 -17.18 8.59
C PRO A 146 -12.79 -18.27 7.66
N ASP A 147 -13.68 -17.89 6.74
CA ASP A 147 -14.28 -18.78 5.75
C ASP A 147 -13.48 -18.88 4.44
N GLY A 148 -12.33 -18.19 4.36
CA GLY A 148 -11.46 -18.13 3.19
C GLY A 148 -12.05 -17.37 2.00
N LYS A 149 -13.14 -16.63 2.19
CA LYS A 149 -13.72 -15.75 1.18
C LYS A 149 -13.21 -14.32 1.35
N SER A 150 -13.39 -13.53 0.29
CA SER A 150 -13.05 -12.11 0.27
C SER A 150 -14.30 -11.32 -0.07
N ALA A 151 -14.52 -10.21 0.64
CA ALA A 151 -15.56 -9.25 0.32
C ALA A 151 -15.16 -8.30 -0.83
N GLY A 152 -13.85 -8.13 -1.05
CA GLY A 152 -13.32 -7.14 -1.97
C GLY A 152 -13.47 -5.70 -1.47
N GLY A 153 -12.95 -4.73 -2.25
CA GLY A 153 -13.11 -3.31 -1.95
C GLY A 153 -14.58 -2.86 -2.04
N VAL A 154 -14.85 -1.71 -1.46
CA VAL A 154 -16.20 -1.13 -1.30
C VAL A 154 -16.16 0.36 -1.59
N LEU A 155 -17.21 0.89 -2.23
CA LEU A 155 -17.55 2.31 -2.17
C LEU A 155 -18.77 2.47 -1.26
N PHE A 156 -18.63 3.25 -0.21
CA PHE A 156 -19.72 3.58 0.71
C PHE A 156 -19.77 5.09 0.95
N LYS A 157 -20.85 5.56 1.57
CA LYS A 157 -20.90 6.91 2.14
C LYS A 157 -21.19 6.87 3.63
N PHE A 158 -20.59 7.80 4.35
CA PHE A 158 -20.66 7.95 5.79
C PHE A 158 -21.13 9.36 6.15
N ASN A 159 -22.15 9.49 6.99
CA ASN A 159 -22.59 10.78 7.49
C ASN A 159 -21.80 11.15 8.74
N VAL A 160 -20.99 12.22 8.65
CA VAL A 160 -20.07 12.61 9.73
C VAL A 160 -20.76 13.06 11.01
N LYS A 161 -22.06 13.39 10.96
CA LYS A 161 -22.83 13.83 12.13
C LYS A 161 -23.62 12.71 12.80
N THR A 162 -24.21 11.81 12.01
CA THR A 162 -25.12 10.77 12.51
C THR A 162 -24.44 9.40 12.63
N GLY A 163 -23.32 9.20 11.93
CA GLY A 163 -22.66 7.90 11.77
C GLY A 163 -23.39 6.94 10.84
N GLU A 164 -24.43 7.40 10.13
CA GLU A 164 -25.14 6.57 9.15
C GLU A 164 -24.19 6.17 8.01
N THR A 165 -24.17 4.87 7.70
CA THR A 165 -23.34 4.30 6.62
C THR A 165 -24.24 3.67 5.55
N LYS A 166 -23.95 3.94 4.28
CA LYS A 166 -24.64 3.32 3.12
C LYS A 166 -23.64 2.76 2.13
N ILE A 167 -23.76 1.49 1.79
CA ILE A 167 -22.94 0.84 0.78
C ILE A 167 -23.50 1.20 -0.60
N LEU A 168 -22.65 1.77 -1.47
CA LEU A 168 -23.02 2.17 -2.83
C LEU A 168 -22.57 1.12 -3.84
N MET A 169 -21.36 0.59 -3.70
CA MET A 169 -20.78 -0.42 -4.61
C MET A 169 -19.99 -1.47 -3.84
N SER A 170 -20.28 -2.75 -4.05
CA SER A 170 -19.50 -3.88 -3.50
C SER A 170 -19.88 -5.19 -4.20
N GLN A 171 -19.14 -6.26 -3.89
CA GLN A 171 -19.45 -7.61 -4.37
C GLN A 171 -20.86 -8.08 -3.98
N SER A 172 -21.34 -7.77 -2.77
CA SER A 172 -22.55 -8.39 -2.21
C SER A 172 -23.74 -7.44 -2.06
N GLU A 173 -23.49 -6.14 -1.90
CA GLU A 173 -24.49 -5.09 -1.72
C GLU A 173 -24.15 -3.84 -2.55
N GLY A 174 -25.12 -2.96 -2.75
CA GLY A 174 -24.93 -1.71 -3.48
C GLY A 174 -26.24 -1.17 -4.03
N VAL A 175 -26.20 0.07 -4.52
CA VAL A 175 -27.29 0.68 -5.28
C VAL A 175 -27.29 0.15 -6.71
N ASP A 176 -28.26 0.59 -7.52
CA ASP A 176 -28.33 0.21 -8.94
C ASP A 176 -27.00 0.53 -9.65
N GLY A 177 -26.44 -0.48 -10.31
CA GLY A 177 -25.12 -0.40 -10.97
C GLY A 177 -23.91 -0.63 -10.06
N GLY A 178 -24.10 -0.76 -8.74
CA GLY A 178 -23.01 -0.97 -7.78
C GLY A 178 -22.91 -2.38 -7.18
N LYS A 179 -23.99 -3.17 -7.22
CA LYS A 179 -24.01 -4.54 -6.66
C LYS A 179 -23.33 -5.56 -7.60
N GLY A 180 -22.46 -6.40 -7.05
CA GLY A 180 -21.67 -7.36 -7.82
C GLY A 180 -20.36 -6.78 -8.36
N VAL A 181 -20.04 -5.54 -8.03
CA VAL A 181 -18.88 -4.81 -8.55
C VAL A 181 -17.92 -4.53 -7.40
N ILE A 182 -16.65 -4.90 -7.59
CA ILE A 182 -15.58 -4.69 -6.60
C ILE A 182 -14.74 -3.49 -7.04
N PRO A 183 -14.86 -2.34 -6.38
CA PRO A 183 -14.03 -1.18 -6.68
C PRO A 183 -12.63 -1.26 -6.06
N THR A 184 -11.68 -0.60 -6.71
CA THR A 184 -10.40 -0.16 -6.15
C THR A 184 -10.09 1.21 -6.73
N PHE A 185 -10.76 2.22 -6.19
CA PHE A 185 -10.54 3.62 -6.57
C PHE A 185 -9.31 4.17 -5.86
N ARG A 186 -8.52 4.95 -6.60
CA ARG A 186 -7.23 5.48 -6.16
C ARG A 186 -7.26 6.96 -5.84
N SER A 187 -8.19 7.69 -6.44
CA SER A 187 -8.40 9.11 -6.21
C SER A 187 -9.86 9.48 -6.52
N ALA A 188 -10.29 10.63 -6.01
CA ALA A 188 -11.60 11.20 -6.27
C ALA A 188 -11.46 12.70 -6.53
N PHE A 189 -12.42 13.26 -7.28
CA PHE A 189 -12.46 14.68 -7.59
C PHE A 189 -13.90 15.17 -7.67
N LYS A 190 -14.20 16.27 -6.97
CA LYS A 190 -15.49 16.96 -7.07
C LYS A 190 -15.49 17.99 -8.19
N MET A 191 -16.47 17.92 -9.08
CA MET A 191 -16.67 18.90 -10.15
C MET A 191 -18.16 19.06 -10.44
N ASN A 192 -18.64 20.31 -10.57
CA ASN A 192 -20.03 20.63 -10.94
C ASN A 192 -21.09 19.93 -10.06
N GLY A 193 -20.83 19.83 -8.75
CA GLY A 193 -21.75 19.18 -7.79
C GLY A 193 -21.75 17.65 -7.81
N LYS A 194 -20.87 17.03 -8.61
CA LYS A 194 -20.76 15.58 -8.74
C LYS A 194 -19.37 15.10 -8.32
N LEU A 195 -19.29 13.81 -7.95
CA LEU A 195 -18.07 13.20 -7.46
C LEU A 195 -17.59 12.16 -8.48
N TYR A 196 -16.33 12.27 -8.91
CA TYR A 196 -15.71 11.36 -9.87
C TYR A 196 -14.64 10.53 -9.19
N PHE A 197 -14.75 9.21 -9.26
CA PHE A 197 -13.82 8.25 -8.68
C PHE A 197 -13.02 7.56 -9.78
N GLU A 198 -11.71 7.69 -9.72
CA GLU A 198 -10.75 7.14 -10.68
C GLU A 198 -10.09 5.88 -10.13
N GLY A 199 -9.97 4.86 -10.96
CA GLY A 199 -9.23 3.65 -10.62
C GLY A 199 -9.67 2.45 -11.45
N MET A 200 -9.98 1.34 -10.79
CA MET A 200 -10.43 0.13 -11.48
C MET A 200 -11.58 -0.56 -10.76
N VAL A 201 -12.37 -1.32 -11.51
CA VAL A 201 -13.44 -2.18 -10.96
C VAL A 201 -13.38 -3.60 -11.53
N MET A 202 -13.81 -4.58 -10.75
CA MET A 202 -14.08 -5.93 -11.24
C MET A 202 -15.56 -6.25 -11.08
N ASP A 203 -16.27 -6.43 -12.19
CA ASP A 203 -17.65 -6.92 -12.19
C ASP A 203 -17.63 -8.45 -12.10
N THR A 204 -18.09 -8.98 -10.97
CA THR A 204 -18.14 -10.42 -10.69
C THR A 204 -19.23 -11.15 -11.48
N ASN A 205 -20.15 -10.40 -12.11
CA ASN A 205 -21.19 -10.93 -12.99
C ASN A 205 -20.82 -10.82 -14.48
N ASN A 206 -19.61 -10.35 -14.80
CA ASN A 206 -19.18 -10.18 -16.18
C ASN A 206 -19.21 -11.53 -16.93
N THR A 207 -20.11 -11.66 -17.91
CA THR A 207 -20.33 -12.90 -18.67
C THR A 207 -19.27 -13.17 -19.74
N GLU A 208 -18.44 -12.17 -20.06
CA GLU A 208 -17.33 -12.31 -21.01
C GLU A 208 -16.07 -12.89 -20.36
N LEU A 209 -15.95 -12.83 -19.03
CA LEU A 209 -14.87 -13.42 -18.26
C LEU A 209 -15.27 -14.77 -17.65
N THR A 210 -14.33 -15.68 -17.53
CA THR A 210 -14.51 -16.94 -16.80
C THR A 210 -14.40 -16.71 -15.29
N ALA A 211 -15.01 -17.60 -14.50
CA ALA A 211 -14.88 -17.56 -13.04
C ALA A 211 -13.42 -17.63 -12.56
N GLN A 212 -12.56 -18.34 -13.30
CA GLN A 212 -11.12 -18.41 -13.02
C GLN A 212 -10.41 -17.07 -13.30
N GLU A 213 -10.76 -16.39 -14.39
CA GLU A 213 -10.22 -15.06 -14.70
C GLU A 213 -10.63 -14.05 -13.63
N ILE A 214 -11.90 -14.03 -13.23
CA ILE A 214 -12.40 -13.16 -12.16
C ILE A 214 -11.67 -13.47 -10.83
N GLY A 215 -11.57 -14.75 -10.44
CA GLY A 215 -10.87 -15.14 -9.22
C GLY A 215 -9.38 -14.77 -9.24
N THR A 216 -8.71 -14.91 -10.38
CA THR A 216 -7.31 -14.50 -10.55
C THR A 216 -7.16 -12.99 -10.48
N ALA A 217 -8.06 -12.25 -11.13
CA ALA A 217 -8.05 -10.80 -11.10
C ALA A 217 -8.26 -10.27 -9.67
N MET A 218 -9.20 -10.85 -8.91
CA MET A 218 -9.39 -10.51 -7.50
C MET A 218 -8.14 -10.80 -6.66
N ALA A 219 -7.52 -11.99 -6.82
CA ALA A 219 -6.31 -12.36 -6.09
C ALA A 219 -5.12 -11.45 -6.40
N MET A 220 -5.01 -10.98 -7.64
CA MET A 220 -3.95 -10.05 -8.06
C MET A 220 -4.32 -8.57 -7.84
N GLN A 221 -5.55 -8.26 -7.45
CA GLN A 221 -6.11 -6.90 -7.49
C GLN A 221 -5.97 -6.27 -8.88
N ASN A 222 -6.56 -6.90 -9.89
CA ASN A 222 -6.75 -6.35 -11.23
C ASN A 222 -8.22 -6.01 -11.43
N GLY A 223 -8.47 -4.99 -12.26
CA GLY A 223 -9.81 -4.59 -12.68
C GLY A 223 -9.78 -3.88 -14.02
N PHE A 224 -10.95 -3.50 -14.51
CA PHE A 224 -11.10 -2.63 -15.67
C PHE A 224 -10.80 -1.19 -15.24
N PRO A 225 -9.79 -0.51 -15.81
CA PRO A 225 -9.53 0.90 -15.53
C PRO A 225 -10.73 1.76 -15.98
N CYS A 226 -11.22 2.63 -15.10
CA CYS A 226 -12.47 3.36 -15.35
C CYS A 226 -12.64 4.59 -14.43
N ILE A 227 -13.59 5.46 -14.82
CA ILE A 227 -14.10 6.56 -13.99
C ILE A 227 -15.57 6.30 -13.68
N TYR A 228 -15.92 6.36 -12.39
CA TYR A 228 -17.31 6.36 -11.92
C TYR A 228 -17.73 7.74 -11.41
N GLU A 229 -18.89 8.19 -11.85
CA GLU A 229 -19.60 9.34 -11.32
C GLU A 229 -20.57 8.88 -10.22
N VAL A 230 -20.59 9.62 -9.11
CA VAL A 230 -21.66 9.61 -8.12
C VAL A 230 -22.38 10.96 -8.19
N ASP A 231 -23.71 10.93 -8.28
CA ASP A 231 -24.56 12.12 -8.26
C ASP A 231 -25.34 12.21 -6.95
N PRO A 232 -24.84 12.96 -5.93
CA PRO A 232 -25.54 13.12 -4.66
C PRO A 232 -26.95 13.73 -4.80
N SER A 233 -27.16 14.57 -5.82
CA SER A 233 -28.44 15.26 -6.05
C SER A 233 -29.53 14.34 -6.61
N ASP A 234 -29.11 13.25 -7.28
CA ASP A 234 -29.98 12.23 -7.87
C ASP A 234 -29.92 10.93 -7.07
N GLY A 235 -30.04 11.03 -5.75
CA GLY A 235 -30.13 9.87 -4.85
C GLY A 235 -28.90 8.95 -4.88
N ASP A 236 -27.70 9.53 -5.03
CA ASP A 236 -26.42 8.82 -5.14
C ASP A 236 -26.31 7.94 -6.39
N ARG A 237 -26.99 8.30 -7.49
CA ARG A 237 -26.94 7.54 -8.75
C ARG A 237 -25.49 7.30 -9.19
N LEU A 238 -25.14 6.03 -9.37
CA LEU A 238 -23.84 5.60 -9.86
C LEU A 238 -23.85 5.46 -11.39
N THR A 239 -22.87 6.07 -12.06
CA THR A 239 -22.70 5.96 -13.52
C THR A 239 -21.24 5.70 -13.87
N LYS A 240 -20.94 4.63 -14.61
CA LYS A 240 -19.63 4.48 -15.25
C LYS A 240 -19.56 5.42 -16.45
N VAL A 241 -18.82 6.52 -16.32
CA VAL A 241 -18.77 7.60 -17.34
C VAL A 241 -17.60 7.42 -18.31
N TYR A 242 -16.58 6.67 -17.90
CA TYR A 242 -15.45 6.29 -18.73
C TYR A 242 -15.06 4.85 -18.47
N ASP A 243 -14.81 4.11 -19.56
CA ASP A 243 -14.26 2.77 -19.51
C ASP A 243 -13.04 2.73 -20.41
N SER A 244 -11.94 2.21 -19.89
CA SER A 244 -10.70 2.20 -20.65
C SER A 244 -10.70 1.09 -21.70
N VAL A 245 -11.14 -0.12 -21.36
CA VAL A 245 -11.02 -1.28 -22.24
C VAL A 245 -12.21 -2.21 -22.07
N ASP A 246 -12.53 -2.93 -23.14
CA ASP A 246 -13.46 -4.08 -23.07
C ASP A 246 -12.75 -5.32 -22.50
N ALA A 247 -13.46 -6.45 -22.43
CA ALA A 247 -12.92 -7.71 -21.89
C ALA A 247 -11.70 -8.23 -22.69
N ALA A 248 -11.64 -7.99 -24.00
CA ALA A 248 -10.49 -8.37 -24.82
C ALA A 248 -9.28 -7.49 -24.52
N GLY A 249 -9.48 -6.18 -24.39
CA GLY A 249 -8.44 -5.24 -24.01
C GLY A 249 -7.94 -5.48 -22.58
N PHE A 250 -8.82 -5.81 -21.64
CA PHE A 250 -8.43 -6.19 -20.28
C PHE A 250 -7.53 -7.43 -20.25
N ARG A 251 -7.90 -8.49 -20.99
CA ARG A 251 -7.06 -9.69 -21.13
C ARG A 251 -5.68 -9.35 -21.69
N GLU A 252 -5.62 -8.46 -22.66
CA GLU A 252 -4.35 -8.05 -23.25
C GLU A 252 -3.52 -7.22 -22.26
N LEU A 253 -4.11 -6.28 -21.51
CA LEU A 253 -3.40 -5.56 -20.43
C LEU A 253 -2.82 -6.52 -19.38
N VAL A 254 -3.61 -7.50 -18.93
CA VAL A 254 -3.16 -8.52 -17.97
C VAL A 254 -2.03 -9.36 -18.55
N LYS A 255 -2.14 -9.79 -19.81
CA LYS A 255 -1.09 -10.54 -20.51
C LYS A 255 0.19 -9.74 -20.69
N GLN A 256 0.07 -8.42 -20.85
CA GLN A 256 1.18 -7.48 -20.92
C GLN A 256 1.74 -7.11 -19.53
N ASN A 257 1.23 -7.71 -18.45
CA ASN A 257 1.63 -7.47 -17.06
C ASN A 257 1.47 -6.00 -16.61
N VAL A 258 0.55 -5.27 -17.25
CA VAL A 258 0.20 -3.90 -16.87
C VAL A 258 -0.60 -3.93 -15.58
N PHE A 259 -0.24 -3.07 -14.63
CA PHE A 259 -1.07 -2.84 -13.46
C PHE A 259 -2.22 -1.90 -13.82
N THR A 260 -3.44 -2.44 -13.85
CA THR A 260 -4.63 -1.78 -14.39
C THR A 260 -5.22 -0.68 -13.49
N SER A 261 -4.60 -0.39 -12.35
CA SER A 261 -5.09 0.62 -11.42
C SER A 261 -4.55 2.01 -11.78
N THR A 262 -5.36 2.82 -12.45
CA THR A 262 -5.08 4.24 -12.68
C THR A 262 -5.23 5.06 -11.38
N ARG A 263 -4.60 6.24 -11.32
CA ARG A 263 -4.47 7.05 -10.08
C ARG A 263 -4.81 8.52 -10.26
N ALA A 264 -4.39 9.12 -11.38
CA ALA A 264 -4.49 10.55 -11.58
C ALA A 264 -5.90 10.99 -11.97
N ILE A 265 -6.46 11.94 -11.22
CA ILE A 265 -7.66 12.69 -11.59
C ILE A 265 -7.54 14.11 -11.02
N GLY A 266 -8.04 15.09 -11.77
CA GLY A 266 -8.06 16.49 -11.38
C GLY A 266 -8.75 17.32 -12.45
N SER A 267 -8.48 18.63 -12.46
CA SER A 267 -9.00 19.54 -13.49
C SER A 267 -7.88 20.35 -14.13
N PHE A 268 -8.17 20.84 -15.33
CA PHE A 268 -7.47 21.96 -15.94
C PHE A 268 -8.50 22.89 -16.58
N LYS A 269 -8.58 24.14 -16.11
CA LYS A 269 -9.68 25.07 -16.45
C LYS A 269 -11.04 24.42 -16.15
N ASP A 270 -11.90 24.31 -17.15
CA ASP A 270 -13.26 23.74 -17.10
C ASP A 270 -13.33 22.27 -17.53
N ALA A 271 -12.18 21.59 -17.71
CA ALA A 271 -12.13 20.19 -18.11
C ALA A 271 -11.63 19.29 -16.96
N LEU A 272 -12.30 18.15 -16.79
CA LEU A 272 -11.83 17.05 -15.95
C LEU A 272 -10.73 16.30 -16.68
N ILE A 273 -9.61 16.06 -16.01
CA ILE A 273 -8.44 15.34 -16.52
C ILE A 273 -8.28 14.04 -15.72
N ALA A 274 -8.03 12.92 -16.39
CA ALA A 274 -7.83 11.63 -15.75
C ALA A 274 -6.73 10.80 -16.45
N GLY A 275 -6.13 9.87 -15.71
CA GLY A 275 -5.22 8.86 -16.24
C GLY A 275 -5.96 7.76 -17.01
N ASP A 276 -5.25 7.07 -17.88
CA ASP A 276 -5.81 5.98 -18.69
C ASP A 276 -4.71 4.98 -19.11
N LEU A 277 -5.10 3.74 -19.43
CA LEU A 277 -4.22 2.62 -19.78
C LEU A 277 -4.76 1.81 -20.95
N LYS A 278 -4.00 1.65 -22.04
CA LYS A 278 -4.41 0.80 -23.18
C LYS A 278 -3.39 -0.28 -23.48
N PRO A 279 -3.82 -1.45 -23.97
CA PRO A 279 -2.90 -2.44 -24.53
C PRO A 279 -2.29 -1.90 -25.83
N THR A 280 -1.07 -2.32 -26.13
CA THR A 280 -0.36 -1.93 -27.36
C THR A 280 -0.01 -3.16 -28.19
N ALA A 281 0.17 -2.98 -29.50
CA ALA A 281 0.52 -4.08 -30.40
C ALA A 281 1.91 -4.67 -30.14
N ASP A 282 2.82 -3.91 -29.51
CA ASP A 282 4.16 -4.37 -29.15
C ASP A 282 4.22 -5.14 -27.81
N GLY A 283 3.07 -5.33 -27.15
CA GLY A 283 2.98 -6.17 -25.96
C GLY A 283 3.38 -5.49 -24.65
N LYS A 284 3.46 -4.15 -24.60
CA LYS A 284 3.95 -3.41 -23.41
C LYS A 284 2.91 -2.57 -22.69
N GLY A 285 1.78 -2.28 -23.34
CA GLY A 285 0.79 -1.33 -22.86
C GLY A 285 1.29 0.11 -22.93
N ALA A 286 0.39 1.06 -22.67
CA ALA A 286 0.71 2.48 -22.65
C ALA A 286 -0.20 3.23 -21.66
N ALA A 287 0.37 4.25 -21.03
CA ALA A 287 -0.36 5.24 -20.24
C ALA A 287 -0.75 6.46 -21.08
N TYR A 288 -1.88 7.06 -20.73
CA TYR A 288 -2.43 8.25 -21.37
C TYR A 288 -3.00 9.20 -20.32
N LEU A 289 -3.17 10.46 -20.71
CA LEU A 289 -4.12 11.37 -20.06
C LEU A 289 -5.32 11.58 -20.98
N VAL A 290 -6.51 11.59 -20.41
CA VAL A 290 -7.76 11.92 -21.08
C VAL A 290 -8.42 13.13 -20.44
N ALA A 291 -9.20 13.89 -21.22
CA ALA A 291 -9.88 15.10 -20.78
C ALA A 291 -11.33 15.16 -21.25
N SER A 292 -12.23 15.72 -20.44
CA SER A 292 -13.62 16.03 -20.83
C SER A 292 -14.14 17.30 -20.17
N LYS A 293 -14.80 18.16 -20.96
CA LYS A 293 -15.60 19.30 -20.46
C LYS A 293 -17.01 18.90 -20.03
N THR A 294 -17.45 17.70 -20.39
CA THR A 294 -18.78 17.16 -20.07
C THR A 294 -18.65 15.75 -19.49
N PRO A 295 -17.92 15.60 -18.36
CA PRO A 295 -17.53 14.29 -17.84
C PRO A 295 -18.72 13.36 -17.53
N SER A 296 -19.92 13.90 -17.27
CA SER A 296 -21.14 13.09 -17.13
C SER A 296 -21.63 12.40 -18.41
N VAL A 297 -21.17 12.81 -19.59
CA VAL A 297 -21.61 12.26 -20.87
C VAL A 297 -20.66 11.12 -21.28
N PRO A 298 -21.14 9.86 -21.33
CA PRO A 298 -20.30 8.74 -21.76
C PRO A 298 -19.72 8.98 -23.17
N GLY A 299 -18.42 8.70 -23.33
CA GLY A 299 -17.70 8.90 -24.60
C GLY A 299 -17.21 10.32 -24.86
N SER A 300 -17.38 11.25 -23.91
CA SER A 300 -16.90 12.64 -24.03
C SER A 300 -15.38 12.81 -23.85
N TYR A 301 -14.70 11.82 -23.27
CA TYR A 301 -13.29 11.86 -22.93
C TYR A 301 -12.39 11.70 -24.17
N LYS A 302 -11.41 12.60 -24.32
CA LYS A 302 -10.43 12.59 -25.41
C LYS A 302 -9.01 12.49 -24.87
N VAL A 303 -8.15 11.73 -25.55
CA VAL A 303 -6.72 11.63 -25.21
C VAL A 303 -6.02 12.98 -25.44
N ILE A 304 -5.29 13.46 -24.43
CA ILE A 304 -4.52 14.72 -24.48
C ILE A 304 -3.01 14.52 -24.30
N ALA A 305 -2.59 13.36 -23.79
CA ALA A 305 -1.18 12.97 -23.68
C ALA A 305 -1.04 11.45 -23.76
N ASP A 306 0.15 11.00 -24.15
CA ASP A 306 0.53 9.59 -24.29
C ASP A 306 1.95 9.35 -23.78
N MET A 307 2.47 8.12 -23.94
CA MET A 307 3.83 7.77 -23.56
C MET A 307 4.90 8.71 -24.14
N ASP A 308 4.78 9.11 -25.41
CA ASP A 308 5.76 9.99 -26.07
C ASP A 308 5.75 11.40 -25.50
N SER A 309 4.58 11.87 -25.04
CA SER A 309 4.43 13.14 -24.32
C SER A 309 5.25 13.18 -23.02
N PHE A 310 5.60 12.00 -22.48
CA PHE A 310 6.36 11.82 -21.24
C PHE A 310 7.65 11.01 -21.46
N ASP A 311 8.27 11.14 -22.64
CA ASP A 311 9.56 10.54 -22.98
C ASP A 311 9.62 8.99 -22.86
N GLY A 312 8.46 8.32 -22.92
CA GLY A 312 8.33 6.87 -22.73
C GLY A 312 8.58 6.40 -21.28
N LEU A 313 8.50 7.31 -20.31
CA LEU A 313 8.85 7.06 -18.91
C LEU A 313 7.77 6.43 -18.03
N PRO A 314 6.44 6.61 -18.25
CA PRO A 314 5.44 6.09 -17.33
C PRO A 314 5.60 4.59 -17.08
N ALA A 315 5.89 4.24 -15.82
CA ALA A 315 6.19 2.88 -15.41
C ALA A 315 4.91 2.18 -14.94
N ILE A 316 4.38 1.28 -15.77
CA ILE A 316 3.00 0.76 -15.66
C ILE A 316 2.93 -0.73 -15.32
N HIS A 317 4.05 -1.45 -15.28
CA HIS A 317 4.04 -2.89 -15.00
C HIS A 317 4.08 -3.16 -13.49
N ARG A 318 3.55 -4.30 -13.06
CA ARG A 318 3.54 -4.67 -11.63
C ARG A 318 4.93 -4.75 -10.98
N SER A 319 5.96 -5.01 -11.79
CA SER A 319 7.36 -5.04 -11.35
C SER A 319 8.04 -3.67 -11.32
N ASP A 320 7.37 -2.65 -11.86
CA ASP A 320 7.90 -1.29 -11.88
C ASP A 320 7.68 -0.62 -10.52
N VAL A 321 8.32 0.55 -10.35
CA VAL A 321 8.28 1.32 -9.12
C VAL A 321 6.83 1.56 -8.68
N ASN A 322 6.57 1.42 -7.37
CA ASN A 322 5.23 1.54 -6.78
C ASN A 322 4.18 0.59 -7.40
N GLY A 323 4.63 -0.58 -7.90
CA GLY A 323 3.77 -1.61 -8.47
C GLY A 323 3.16 -1.24 -9.82
N GLY A 324 3.81 -0.39 -10.60
CA GLY A 324 3.25 0.20 -11.81
C GLY A 324 2.50 1.50 -11.50
N GLY A 325 3.21 2.45 -10.90
CA GLY A 325 2.67 3.76 -10.51
C GLY A 325 2.06 4.57 -11.66
N GLY A 326 2.59 4.41 -12.87
CA GLY A 326 2.16 5.08 -14.09
C GLY A 326 2.16 6.60 -13.93
N ILE A 327 1.09 7.22 -14.41
CA ILE A 327 0.78 8.62 -14.13
C ILE A 327 0.09 8.69 -12.76
N TYR A 328 0.77 9.31 -11.81
CA TYR A 328 0.44 9.20 -10.39
C TYR A 328 -0.55 10.26 -9.92
N GLN A 329 -0.33 11.52 -10.30
CA GLN A 329 -1.16 12.66 -9.93
C GLN A 329 -1.12 13.74 -11.02
N VAL A 330 -2.21 14.50 -11.16
CA VAL A 330 -2.28 15.72 -11.94
C VAL A 330 -2.77 16.88 -11.07
N LEU A 331 -2.24 18.08 -11.27
CA LEU A 331 -2.67 19.27 -10.54
C LEU A 331 -2.44 20.53 -11.39
N GLU A 332 -3.44 21.40 -11.49
CA GLU A 332 -3.29 22.71 -12.14
C GLU A 332 -2.70 23.72 -11.15
N PHE A 333 -1.59 24.34 -11.50
CA PHE A 333 -0.96 25.42 -10.73
C PHE A 333 -0.46 26.51 -11.68
N ASN A 334 -0.73 27.77 -11.35
CA ASN A 334 -0.30 28.94 -12.15
C ASN A 334 -0.64 28.83 -13.66
N GLY A 335 -1.83 28.30 -13.98
CA GLY A 335 -2.31 28.13 -15.36
C GLY A 335 -1.62 27.02 -16.17
N LYS A 336 -0.88 26.12 -15.51
CA LYS A 336 -0.21 24.96 -16.12
C LYS A 336 -0.61 23.67 -15.42
N LEU A 337 -0.60 22.57 -16.16
CA LEU A 337 -0.89 21.24 -15.62
C LEU A 337 0.42 20.55 -15.23
N TYR A 338 0.58 20.20 -13.95
CA TYR A 338 1.71 19.44 -13.45
C TYR A 338 1.32 17.97 -13.36
N VAL A 339 2.18 17.09 -13.89
CA VAL A 339 1.93 15.65 -14.02
C VAL A 339 3.06 14.89 -13.33
N VAL A 340 2.74 14.17 -12.25
CA VAL A 340 3.69 13.29 -11.56
C VAL A 340 3.74 11.95 -12.29
N VAL A 341 4.95 11.53 -12.68
CA VAL A 341 5.18 10.29 -13.42
C VAL A 341 6.13 9.39 -12.63
N CYS A 342 5.67 8.17 -12.33
CA CYS A 342 6.53 7.10 -11.83
C CYS A 342 7.40 6.58 -12.98
N THR A 343 8.72 6.50 -12.81
CA THR A 343 9.65 6.22 -13.93
C THR A 343 10.56 5.01 -13.75
N GLY A 344 10.60 4.43 -12.55
CA GLY A 344 11.48 3.33 -12.21
C GLY A 344 10.99 2.00 -12.78
N SER A 345 11.90 1.24 -13.40
CA SER A 345 11.65 -0.10 -13.92
C SER A 345 12.89 -0.97 -13.67
N SER A 346 12.78 -2.28 -13.93
CA SER A 346 13.94 -3.20 -13.78
C SER A 346 15.19 -2.74 -14.53
N ALA A 347 15.03 -2.06 -15.67
CA ALA A 347 16.13 -1.52 -16.46
C ALA A 347 16.86 -0.33 -15.81
N THR A 348 16.23 0.31 -14.83
CA THR A 348 16.78 1.47 -14.11
C THR A 348 17.14 1.14 -12.66
N ARG A 349 17.18 -0.15 -12.32
CA ARG A 349 17.60 -0.61 -11.00
C ARG A 349 19.05 -0.23 -10.73
N ASN A 350 19.28 0.38 -9.57
CA ASN A 350 20.61 0.58 -9.04
C ASN A 350 21.00 -0.66 -8.22
N GLU A 351 22.07 -1.38 -8.61
CA GLU A 351 22.48 -2.60 -7.90
C GLU A 351 23.08 -2.34 -6.52
N GLN A 352 23.62 -1.13 -6.27
CA GLN A 352 24.21 -0.78 -4.98
C GLN A 352 23.17 -0.49 -3.91
N THR A 353 22.06 0.15 -4.28
CA THR A 353 20.97 0.51 -3.36
C THR A 353 19.77 -0.44 -3.48
N GLY A 354 19.70 -1.18 -4.59
CA GLY A 354 18.57 -2.02 -4.95
C GLY A 354 17.28 -1.26 -5.33
N THR A 355 17.32 0.08 -5.33
CA THR A 355 16.18 0.96 -5.67
C THR A 355 16.03 1.11 -7.19
N LEU A 356 14.85 1.54 -7.64
CA LEU A 356 14.57 1.90 -9.02
C LEU A 356 14.71 3.42 -9.22
N ARG A 357 14.77 3.89 -10.46
CA ARG A 357 14.86 5.34 -10.74
C ARG A 357 13.68 6.11 -10.13
N SER A 358 14.02 7.28 -9.59
CA SER A 358 13.11 8.21 -8.94
C SER A 358 12.08 8.85 -9.89
N PHE A 359 11.10 9.57 -9.35
CA PHE A 359 9.99 10.16 -10.11
C PHE A 359 10.41 11.30 -11.04
N ALA A 360 9.50 11.64 -11.96
CA ALA A 360 9.56 12.83 -12.82
C ALA A 360 8.30 13.68 -12.63
N ILE A 361 8.40 14.96 -13.00
CA ILE A 361 7.28 15.90 -13.07
C ILE A 361 7.32 16.56 -14.44
N TYR A 362 6.22 16.46 -15.19
CA TYR A 362 6.02 17.14 -16.47
C TYR A 362 5.09 18.34 -16.33
N VAL A 363 5.33 19.35 -17.15
CA VAL A 363 4.51 20.56 -17.23
C VAL A 363 3.81 20.58 -18.58
N GLY A 364 2.49 20.62 -18.54
CA GLY A 364 1.60 20.81 -19.69
C GLY A 364 1.16 22.26 -19.77
N GLU A 365 1.43 22.91 -20.89
CA GLU A 365 0.92 24.25 -21.20
C GLU A 365 -0.14 24.14 -22.30
N ASN A 366 -1.29 24.79 -22.09
CA ASN A 366 -2.41 24.76 -23.04
C ASN A 366 -3.09 26.14 -23.15
N ASN A 367 -3.06 26.70 -24.36
CA ASN A 367 -3.66 28.00 -24.69
C ASN A 367 -4.93 27.88 -25.56
N GLY A 368 -5.36 26.65 -25.86
CA GLY A 368 -6.51 26.34 -26.72
C GLY A 368 -7.60 25.57 -25.97
N ASP A 369 -8.17 24.56 -26.62
CA ASP A 369 -9.13 23.66 -25.99
C ASP A 369 -8.38 22.60 -25.15
N PRO A 370 -8.67 22.48 -23.85
CA PRO A 370 -8.02 21.49 -22.99
C PRO A 370 -8.32 20.03 -23.37
N THR A 371 -9.31 19.78 -24.24
CA THR A 371 -9.65 18.44 -24.74
C THR A 371 -8.96 18.08 -26.06
N GLU A 372 -8.23 19.01 -26.68
CA GLU A 372 -7.56 18.79 -27.96
C GLU A 372 -6.06 18.59 -27.75
N LYS A 373 -5.57 17.38 -28.05
CA LYS A 373 -4.15 17.00 -27.87
C LYS A 373 -3.17 17.97 -28.53
N ALA A 374 -3.52 18.52 -29.68
CA ALA A 374 -2.65 19.43 -30.44
C ALA A 374 -2.43 20.79 -29.76
N ASP A 375 -3.28 21.16 -28.81
CA ASP A 375 -3.21 22.43 -28.08
C ASP A 375 -2.32 22.33 -26.82
N TRP A 376 -1.82 21.13 -26.52
CA TRP A 376 -0.92 20.87 -25.40
C TRP A 376 0.54 20.83 -25.84
N THR A 377 1.41 21.46 -25.05
CA THR A 377 2.86 21.29 -25.12
C THR A 377 3.39 20.77 -23.80
N TRP A 378 4.34 19.83 -23.88
CA TRP A 378 4.86 19.11 -22.72
C TRP A 378 6.37 19.30 -22.59
N ARG A 379 6.84 19.50 -21.36
CA ARG A 379 8.27 19.49 -21.02
C ARG A 379 8.52 18.91 -19.63
N PRO A 380 9.67 18.27 -19.38
CA PRO A 380 10.03 17.86 -18.03
C PRO A 380 10.41 19.08 -17.19
N LEU A 381 9.89 19.16 -15.96
CA LEU A 381 10.43 20.01 -14.90
C LEU A 381 11.46 19.24 -14.07
N VAL A 382 11.09 18.03 -13.65
CA VAL A 382 11.91 17.08 -12.90
C VAL A 382 12.11 15.86 -13.78
N GLY A 383 13.35 15.50 -14.14
CA GLY A 383 13.62 14.38 -15.04
C GLY A 383 15.01 14.42 -15.69
N ASP A 384 15.09 14.05 -16.96
CA ASP A 384 16.34 14.04 -17.72
C ASP A 384 16.79 15.46 -18.11
N LYS A 385 17.89 15.92 -17.51
CA LYS A 385 18.51 17.23 -17.80
C LYS A 385 18.89 17.40 -19.27
N THR A 386 19.23 16.31 -19.97
CA THR A 386 19.57 16.38 -21.40
C THR A 386 18.36 16.66 -22.29
N ARG A 387 17.14 16.44 -21.76
CA ARG A 387 15.86 16.81 -22.39
C ARG A 387 15.30 18.15 -21.90
N GLY A 388 16.09 18.92 -21.16
CA GLY A 388 15.72 20.27 -20.71
C GLY A 388 15.02 20.34 -19.36
N ALA A 389 15.05 19.26 -18.56
CA ALA A 389 14.53 19.30 -17.19
C ALA A 389 15.29 20.35 -16.34
N LYS A 390 14.56 21.08 -15.48
CA LYS A 390 15.16 22.05 -14.55
C LYS A 390 15.79 21.36 -13.34
N TYR A 391 15.27 20.21 -12.94
CA TYR A 391 15.80 19.36 -11.86
C TYR A 391 15.94 17.91 -12.35
N THR A 392 16.85 17.13 -11.73
CA THR A 392 17.03 15.71 -12.07
C THR A 392 15.86 14.88 -11.56
N PHE A 393 15.76 13.60 -11.93
CA PHE A 393 14.81 12.67 -11.29
C PHE A 393 14.92 12.76 -9.77
N GLY A 394 13.80 12.82 -9.06
CA GLY A 394 13.79 13.01 -7.60
C GLY A 394 14.29 14.37 -7.09
N MET A 395 14.50 15.33 -7.99
CA MET A 395 15.00 16.68 -7.74
C MET A 395 16.46 16.79 -7.30
N ASP A 396 17.15 15.68 -7.02
CA ASP A 396 18.59 15.63 -6.77
C ASP A 396 19.19 14.31 -7.30
N GLU A 397 20.43 14.34 -7.82
CA GLU A 397 21.07 13.16 -8.43
C GLU A 397 21.26 11.99 -7.45
N SER A 398 21.43 12.28 -6.15
CA SER A 398 21.59 11.26 -5.13
C SER A 398 20.27 10.66 -4.66
N ARG A 399 19.13 11.31 -4.95
CA ARG A 399 17.80 10.89 -4.45
C ARG A 399 17.25 9.73 -5.27
N VAL A 400 17.34 8.53 -4.72
CA VAL A 400 16.97 7.27 -5.41
C VAL A 400 15.82 6.50 -4.76
N SER A 401 15.42 6.86 -3.53
CA SER A 401 14.34 6.17 -2.82
C SER A 401 12.92 6.58 -3.24
N ALA A 402 12.74 7.83 -3.70
CA ALA A 402 11.43 8.41 -4.01
C ALA A 402 10.87 7.90 -5.35
N GLY A 403 9.99 6.89 -5.33
CA GLY A 403 9.37 6.36 -6.55
C GLY A 403 8.27 7.25 -7.15
N ALA A 404 7.69 8.13 -6.33
CA ALA A 404 6.65 9.10 -6.70
C ALA A 404 6.79 10.36 -5.82
N CYS A 405 5.92 11.34 -6.04
CA CYS A 405 5.67 12.43 -5.12
C CYS A 405 4.17 12.78 -5.09
N THR A 406 3.79 13.59 -4.11
CA THR A 406 2.46 14.18 -3.97
C THR A 406 2.54 15.70 -4.13
N LEU A 407 1.47 16.29 -4.67
CA LEU A 407 1.35 17.72 -4.95
C LEU A 407 0.20 18.34 -4.15
N GLN A 408 0.44 19.49 -3.53
CA GLN A 408 -0.57 20.31 -2.83
C GLN A 408 -0.34 21.79 -3.10
N ILE A 409 -1.39 22.52 -3.42
CA ILE A 409 -1.32 23.99 -3.46
C ILE A 409 -1.67 24.52 -2.08
N TYR A 410 -0.83 25.40 -1.56
CA TYR A 410 -1.04 26.10 -0.30
C TYR A 410 -0.34 27.46 -0.36
N ASN A 411 -1.04 28.54 -0.02
CA ASN A 411 -0.55 29.92 -0.05
C ASN A 411 0.18 30.29 -1.35
N ASP A 412 -0.49 30.06 -2.49
CA ASP A 412 -0.01 30.37 -3.85
C ASP A 412 1.32 29.69 -4.24
N ARG A 413 1.70 28.63 -3.53
CA ARG A 413 2.88 27.80 -3.82
C ARG A 413 2.49 26.34 -3.96
N LEU A 414 3.31 25.60 -4.72
CA LEU A 414 3.13 24.17 -4.92
C LEU A 414 4.08 23.40 -3.98
N TYR A 415 3.51 22.70 -3.01
CA TYR A 415 4.24 21.80 -2.12
C TYR A 415 4.37 20.43 -2.78
N ILE A 416 5.56 19.86 -2.68
CA ILE A 416 5.93 18.57 -3.28
C ILE A 416 6.45 17.66 -2.16
N GLY A 417 5.70 16.61 -1.84
CA GLY A 417 6.06 15.67 -0.78
C GLY A 417 6.55 14.34 -1.35
N ASP A 418 7.68 13.84 -0.87
CA ASP A 418 8.25 12.59 -1.36
C ASP A 418 7.39 11.37 -1.02
N TYR A 419 7.46 10.36 -1.90
CA TYR A 419 6.85 9.06 -1.71
C TYR A 419 7.88 7.98 -2.09
N ASN A 420 8.50 7.35 -1.08
CA ASN A 420 9.50 6.31 -1.31
C ASN A 420 8.89 5.03 -1.93
N ASP A 421 9.71 4.12 -2.46
CA ASP A 421 9.25 2.80 -2.90
C ASP A 421 9.43 1.75 -1.79
N VAL A 422 8.49 1.71 -0.83
CA VAL A 422 8.50 0.69 0.24
C VAL A 422 8.02 -0.67 -0.28
N SER A 423 7.26 -0.72 -1.38
CA SER A 423 6.81 -2.00 -1.95
C SER A 423 8.02 -2.84 -2.40
N SER A 424 8.95 -2.23 -3.14
CA SER A 424 10.18 -2.92 -3.55
C SER A 424 11.06 -3.28 -2.36
N ALA A 425 11.15 -2.43 -1.34
CA ALA A 425 11.90 -2.72 -0.12
C ALA A 425 11.31 -3.91 0.65
N LEU A 426 9.99 -3.93 0.85
CA LEU A 426 9.27 -5.01 1.54
C LEU A 426 9.35 -6.32 0.75
N GLN A 427 9.25 -6.27 -0.57
CA GLN A 427 9.47 -7.44 -1.43
C GLN A 427 10.92 -7.94 -1.33
N GLY A 428 11.91 -7.05 -1.41
CA GLY A 428 13.32 -7.41 -1.24
C GLY A 428 13.58 -8.09 0.12
N PHE A 429 13.02 -7.53 1.18
CA PHE A 429 13.08 -8.10 2.52
C PHE A 429 12.38 -9.47 2.59
N ALA A 430 11.08 -9.54 2.27
CA ALA A 430 10.28 -10.76 2.37
C ALA A 430 10.74 -11.89 1.43
N LEU A 431 11.25 -11.56 0.25
CA LEU A 431 11.65 -12.53 -0.77
C LEU A 431 13.11 -12.98 -0.64
N ARG A 432 14.01 -12.11 -0.16
CA ARG A 432 15.47 -12.33 -0.28
C ARG A 432 16.24 -12.04 0.99
N MET A 433 15.57 -11.72 2.10
CA MET A 433 16.20 -11.16 3.31
C MET A 433 17.09 -9.96 2.97
N ASN A 434 16.74 -9.20 1.94
CA ASN A 434 17.55 -8.10 1.45
C ASN A 434 17.21 -6.80 2.18
N PHE A 435 18.15 -6.31 2.98
CA PHE A 435 17.99 -5.09 3.77
C PHE A 435 18.49 -3.84 3.03
N VAL A 436 19.23 -3.99 1.93
CA VAL A 436 19.90 -2.87 1.23
C VAL A 436 18.91 -1.78 0.83
N THR A 437 17.84 -2.15 0.12
CA THR A 437 16.81 -1.20 -0.32
C THR A 437 16.07 -0.58 0.85
N GLN A 438 15.81 -1.37 1.91
CA GLN A 438 15.18 -0.85 3.11
C GLN A 438 16.07 0.16 3.83
N ALA A 439 17.36 -0.12 3.98
CA ALA A 439 18.33 0.77 4.59
C ALA A 439 18.51 2.06 3.79
N THR A 440 18.56 1.98 2.46
CA THR A 440 18.56 3.17 1.59
C THR A 440 17.30 4.01 1.81
N ASN A 441 16.13 3.38 1.88
CA ASN A 441 14.87 4.09 2.14
C ASN A 441 14.81 4.76 3.53
N LEU A 442 15.39 4.14 4.55
CA LEU A 442 15.48 4.75 5.88
C LEU A 442 16.47 5.91 5.90
N GLU A 443 17.64 5.77 5.28
CA GLU A 443 18.60 6.87 5.13
C GLU A 443 18.00 8.03 4.33
N GLN A 444 17.41 7.74 3.17
CA GLN A 444 16.71 8.70 2.31
C GLN A 444 15.22 8.74 2.62
N SER A 445 14.90 9.00 3.90
CA SER A 445 13.52 9.21 4.34
C SER A 445 12.86 10.40 3.61
N ILE A 446 11.55 10.56 3.70
CA ILE A 446 10.82 11.56 2.89
C ILE A 446 11.27 12.99 3.15
N ASN A 447 11.37 13.76 2.08
CA ASN A 447 11.58 15.21 2.11
C ASN A 447 10.30 15.97 1.77
N LEU A 448 10.32 17.27 2.05
CA LEU A 448 9.31 18.24 1.63
C LEU A 448 9.96 19.38 0.88
N TYR A 449 9.35 19.75 -0.24
CA TYR A 449 9.79 20.84 -1.08
C TYR A 449 8.64 21.80 -1.34
N ARG A 450 8.98 23.02 -1.73
CA ARG A 450 8.02 24.07 -2.10
C ARG A 450 8.50 24.76 -3.36
N MET A 451 7.58 24.99 -4.28
CA MET A 451 7.85 25.58 -5.59
C MET A 451 7.04 26.85 -5.78
N ASP A 452 7.70 27.88 -6.30
CA ASP A 452 7.06 29.14 -6.65
C ASP A 452 6.47 29.15 -8.07
N ALA A 453 5.87 30.27 -8.47
CA ALA A 453 5.29 30.47 -9.79
C ALA A 453 6.32 30.44 -10.95
N ASN A 454 7.61 30.62 -10.65
CA ASN A 454 8.72 30.56 -11.62
C ASN A 454 9.32 29.14 -11.74
N GLU A 455 8.69 28.17 -11.07
CA GLU A 455 9.15 26.79 -10.98
C GLU A 455 10.51 26.67 -10.28
N ASP A 456 10.87 27.63 -9.42
CA ASP A 456 12.02 27.54 -8.51
C ASP A 456 11.60 26.77 -7.26
N ILE A 457 12.32 25.67 -7.00
CA ILE A 457 12.07 24.75 -5.89
C ILE A 457 13.07 25.03 -4.77
N GLU A 458 12.57 25.12 -3.54
CA GLU A 458 13.34 25.06 -2.31
C GLU A 458 13.03 23.78 -1.53
N MET A 459 13.99 23.31 -0.73
CA MET A 459 13.78 22.23 0.23
C MET A 459 13.36 22.82 1.57
N LEU A 460 12.22 22.36 2.10
CA LEU A 460 11.73 22.75 3.42
C LEU A 460 12.20 21.78 4.49
N VAL A 461 12.10 20.48 4.21
CA VAL A 461 12.49 19.38 5.09
C VAL A 461 13.37 18.41 4.32
N GLY A 462 14.52 18.08 4.87
CA GLY A 462 15.46 17.15 4.25
C GLY A 462 16.92 17.48 4.53
N ASP A 463 17.76 16.47 4.37
CA ASP A 463 19.19 16.60 4.61
C ASP A 463 19.91 17.31 3.42
N PRO A 464 21.01 18.03 3.69
CA PRO A 464 21.82 18.67 2.66
C PRO A 464 22.27 17.71 1.55
N ASN A 465 22.24 18.17 0.29
CA ASN A 465 22.69 17.41 -0.87
C ASN A 465 23.26 18.32 -1.97
N GLY A 466 23.56 17.75 -3.15
CA GLY A 466 24.20 18.48 -4.24
C GLY A 466 23.36 19.62 -4.80
N THR A 467 22.03 19.45 -4.85
CA THR A 467 21.09 20.46 -5.34
C THR A 467 20.69 21.46 -4.25
N PHE A 468 20.59 21.00 -3.01
CA PHE A 468 20.19 21.77 -1.83
C PHE A 468 21.28 21.70 -0.75
N PRO A 469 22.39 22.46 -0.90
CA PRO A 469 23.59 22.32 -0.07
C PRO A 469 23.40 22.75 1.39
N ASP A 470 22.38 23.56 1.69
CA ASP A 470 22.05 24.00 3.04
C ASP A 470 20.99 23.09 3.72
N GLY A 471 20.45 22.11 2.98
CA GLY A 471 19.35 21.26 3.45
C GLY A 471 18.01 22.00 3.53
N GLY A 472 17.10 21.47 4.34
CA GLY A 472 15.77 22.03 4.57
C GLY A 472 15.77 23.35 5.35
N THR A 473 15.04 24.35 4.86
CA THR A 473 14.95 25.68 5.49
C THR A 473 14.26 25.69 6.86
N THR A 474 13.50 24.66 7.20
CA THR A 474 12.84 24.51 8.52
C THR A 474 13.78 24.01 9.62
N GLY A 475 14.97 23.53 9.24
CA GLY A 475 15.92 22.87 10.16
C GLY A 475 15.56 21.40 10.49
N LEU A 476 14.48 20.86 9.94
CA LEU A 476 14.14 19.45 10.04
C LEU A 476 14.82 18.63 8.94
N GLY A 477 15.51 17.56 9.34
CA GLY A 477 16.09 16.57 8.42
C GLY A 477 15.05 15.63 7.81
N SER A 478 15.51 14.71 6.98
CA SER A 478 14.65 13.75 6.27
C SER A 478 13.74 12.97 7.23
N GLY A 479 12.48 12.76 6.85
CA GLY A 479 11.51 12.05 7.68
C GLY A 479 10.94 12.85 8.86
N TYR A 480 11.21 14.17 8.93
CA TYR A 480 10.68 15.06 9.97
C TYR A 480 11.11 14.62 11.39
N GLY A 481 12.36 14.14 11.52
CA GLY A 481 12.89 13.60 12.77
C GLY A 481 12.54 12.13 13.04
N ASN A 482 11.76 11.50 12.15
CA ASN A 482 11.48 10.06 12.19
C ASN A 482 11.71 9.45 10.79
N HIS A 483 12.87 8.80 10.63
CA HIS A 483 13.24 8.16 9.36
C HIS A 483 12.34 6.98 8.97
N MET A 484 11.40 6.59 9.81
CA MET A 484 10.39 5.58 9.48
C MET A 484 9.23 6.14 8.65
N ASN A 485 9.14 7.47 8.51
CA ASN A 485 8.21 8.13 7.61
C ASN A 485 8.65 7.94 6.16
N GLN A 486 7.95 7.09 5.42
CA GLN A 486 8.39 6.68 4.09
C GLN A 486 7.53 7.22 2.96
N TYR A 487 6.29 7.63 3.24
CA TYR A 487 5.44 8.35 2.29
C TYR A 487 4.97 9.66 2.90
N THR A 488 5.01 10.74 2.12
CA THR A 488 4.00 11.80 2.24
C THR A 488 2.73 11.24 1.62
N TRP A 489 1.81 10.76 2.44
CA TRP A 489 0.73 9.90 1.95
C TRP A 489 -0.44 10.71 1.40
N GLN A 490 -0.88 11.70 2.15
CA GLN A 490 -1.87 12.68 1.75
C GLN A 490 -1.54 14.04 2.34
N THR A 491 -2.07 15.05 1.68
CA THR A 491 -2.00 16.43 2.10
C THR A 491 -3.37 17.06 1.89
N THR A 492 -3.71 18.03 2.70
CA THR A 492 -4.91 18.85 2.50
C THR A 492 -4.69 20.24 3.06
N VAL A 493 -5.54 21.19 2.66
CA VAL A 493 -5.66 22.47 3.34
C VAL A 493 -6.95 22.45 4.14
N HIS A 494 -6.85 22.77 5.42
CA HIS A 494 -7.97 22.84 6.34
C HIS A 494 -7.78 24.06 7.23
N GLU A 495 -8.76 24.97 7.23
CA GLU A 495 -8.78 26.14 8.11
C GLU A 495 -7.54 27.03 7.95
N GLY A 496 -7.17 27.30 6.69
CA GLY A 496 -6.03 28.13 6.35
C GLY A 496 -4.65 27.53 6.68
N LYS A 497 -4.58 26.24 7.06
CA LYS A 497 -3.33 25.51 7.30
C LYS A 497 -3.23 24.28 6.42
N MET A 498 -2.01 23.89 6.07
CA MET A 498 -1.78 22.63 5.36
C MET A 498 -1.53 21.50 6.37
N TYR A 499 -2.16 20.36 6.15
CA TYR A 499 -1.89 19.14 6.92
C TYR A 499 -1.22 18.11 6.02
N LEU A 500 -0.27 17.38 6.59
CA LEU A 500 0.51 16.36 5.90
C LEU A 500 0.49 15.07 6.72
N SER A 501 -0.02 13.99 6.12
CA SER A 501 0.03 12.66 6.71
C SER A 501 1.19 11.82 6.19
N THR A 502 1.64 10.88 7.01
CA THR A 502 2.67 9.93 6.60
C THR A 502 2.20 8.48 6.51
N MET A 503 2.99 7.66 5.82
CA MET A 503 3.11 6.23 6.10
C MET A 503 4.35 6.01 6.96
N ASN A 504 4.17 5.40 8.12
CA ASN A 504 5.26 4.97 8.98
C ASN A 504 5.47 3.46 8.84
N THR A 505 6.67 3.06 8.42
CA THR A 505 6.97 1.66 8.11
C THR A 505 7.24 0.78 9.34
N THR A 506 7.37 1.35 10.55
CA THR A 506 7.70 0.61 11.77
C THR A 506 6.74 -0.55 12.04
N THR A 507 5.44 -0.34 11.80
CA THR A 507 4.43 -1.38 12.00
C THR A 507 4.64 -2.56 11.05
N LEU A 508 5.15 -2.33 9.84
CA LEU A 508 5.43 -3.39 8.86
C LEU A 508 6.81 -4.01 9.07
N LEU A 509 7.80 -3.23 9.53
CA LEU A 509 9.11 -3.76 9.91
C LEU A 509 9.13 -4.33 11.33
N GLU A 510 7.96 -4.45 11.97
CA GLU A 510 7.83 -4.97 13.34
C GLU A 510 8.63 -6.25 13.59
N PRO A 511 8.59 -7.28 12.71
CA PRO A 511 9.41 -8.48 12.91
C PRO A 511 10.90 -8.16 13.00
N ILE A 512 11.40 -7.28 12.11
CA ILE A 512 12.80 -6.83 12.11
C ILE A 512 13.10 -6.06 13.38
N ALA A 513 12.24 -5.11 13.75
CA ALA A 513 12.38 -4.30 14.95
C ALA A 513 12.39 -5.16 16.23
N GLN A 514 11.69 -6.31 16.23
CA GLN A 514 11.74 -7.29 17.30
C GLN A 514 13.08 -8.06 17.32
N PHE A 515 13.61 -8.48 16.17
CA PHE A 515 14.93 -9.14 16.06
C PHE A 515 16.10 -8.19 16.39
N THR A 516 15.98 -6.90 16.10
CA THR A 516 16.98 -5.87 16.44
C THR A 516 16.96 -5.47 17.91
N ASN A 517 15.94 -5.92 18.64
CA ASN A 517 15.75 -5.60 20.05
C ASN A 517 16.47 -6.58 20.98
N GLY A 518 17.38 -7.40 20.45
CA GLY A 518 18.03 -8.43 21.24
C GLY A 518 18.38 -9.65 20.42
N ASP A 519 17.52 -10.64 20.33
CA ASP A 519 17.78 -12.08 20.06
C ASP A 519 18.93 -12.52 19.11
N VAL A 520 19.36 -11.79 18.08
CA VAL A 520 20.61 -12.11 17.33
C VAL A 520 21.84 -11.44 17.95
N LEU A 521 21.66 -10.26 18.53
CA LEU A 521 22.60 -9.49 19.35
C LEU A 521 22.56 -9.90 20.85
N ASP A 522 21.50 -10.59 21.28
CA ASP A 522 21.34 -11.22 22.60
C ASP A 522 21.49 -12.75 22.51
N MET A 523 21.80 -13.29 21.31
CA MET A 523 22.29 -14.66 21.17
C MET A 523 23.61 -14.67 21.93
N ASP A 524 23.58 -15.27 23.12
CA ASP A 524 24.77 -15.29 23.93
C ASP A 524 25.84 -16.16 23.25
N GLU A 525 27.08 -15.98 23.70
CA GLU A 525 28.22 -16.74 23.19
C GLU A 525 27.94 -18.26 23.20
N GLU A 526 27.13 -18.76 24.14
CA GLU A 526 26.78 -20.18 24.30
C GLU A 526 25.84 -20.68 23.19
N GLU A 527 24.81 -19.91 22.82
CA GLU A 527 23.89 -20.21 21.72
C GLU A 527 24.60 -20.18 20.35
N TRP A 528 25.49 -19.21 20.12
CA TRP A 528 26.32 -19.14 18.90
C TRP A 528 27.31 -20.31 18.82
N ARG A 529 27.97 -20.65 19.94
CA ARG A 529 28.89 -21.80 20.04
C ARG A 529 28.18 -23.13 19.81
N THR A 530 26.91 -23.26 20.23
CA THR A 530 26.10 -24.45 19.99
C THR A 530 25.83 -24.64 18.49
N THR A 531 25.44 -23.57 17.79
CA THR A 531 25.24 -23.58 16.32
C THR A 531 26.53 -23.93 15.56
N LEU A 532 27.68 -23.42 16.00
CA LEU A 532 28.98 -23.76 15.42
C LEU A 532 29.41 -25.20 15.71
N SER A 533 29.00 -25.76 16.85
CA SER A 533 29.35 -27.12 17.24
C SER A 533 28.73 -28.16 16.29
N TYR A 534 27.49 -27.93 15.86
CA TYR A 534 26.84 -28.71 14.81
C TYR A 534 27.62 -28.67 13.50
N LEU A 535 28.02 -27.46 13.05
CA LEU A 535 28.73 -27.27 11.77
C LEU A 535 30.11 -27.90 11.76
N ARG A 536 30.86 -27.78 12.86
CA ARG A 536 32.17 -28.41 13.02
C ARG A 536 32.05 -29.92 13.01
N THR A 537 31.07 -30.47 13.73
CA THR A 537 30.83 -31.92 13.78
C THR A 537 30.41 -32.46 12.41
N PHE A 538 29.50 -31.78 11.73
CA PHE A 538 29.06 -32.15 10.39
C PHE A 538 30.21 -32.17 9.39
N LEU A 539 31.10 -31.17 9.44
CA LEU A 539 32.27 -31.11 8.58
C LEU A 539 33.23 -32.29 8.84
N GLU A 540 33.47 -32.65 10.11
CA GLU A 540 34.30 -33.81 10.47
C GLU A 540 33.71 -35.15 10.00
N LEU A 541 32.39 -35.29 9.94
CA LEU A 541 31.73 -36.49 9.42
C LEU A 541 32.02 -36.72 7.93
N ILE A 542 32.03 -35.65 7.13
CA ILE A 542 32.16 -35.75 5.67
C ILE A 542 33.60 -35.62 5.18
N LEU A 543 34.55 -35.19 6.00
CA LEU A 543 35.96 -35.03 5.63
C LEU A 543 36.64 -36.37 5.30
N ASP A 544 37.28 -36.46 4.13
CA ASP A 544 38.23 -37.53 3.82
C ASP A 544 39.62 -37.17 4.36
N ARG A 545 40.08 -37.95 5.33
CA ARG A 545 41.32 -37.70 6.06
C ARG A 545 42.57 -38.21 5.34
N ASP A 546 42.42 -39.22 4.50
CA ASP A 546 43.53 -39.76 3.70
C ASP A 546 43.87 -38.80 2.55
N ALA A 547 42.86 -38.13 1.99
CA ALA A 547 43.03 -37.07 1.00
C ALA A 547 43.67 -35.79 1.59
N LEU A 548 43.32 -35.41 2.83
CA LEU A 548 43.87 -34.21 3.50
C LEU A 548 45.33 -34.37 3.91
N ALA A 549 45.69 -35.54 4.43
CA ALA A 549 47.07 -35.85 4.86
C ALA A 549 48.07 -35.85 3.69
N ALA A 550 47.59 -36.02 2.45
CA ALA A 550 48.42 -36.05 1.23
C ALA A 550 48.87 -34.65 0.75
N VAL A 551 48.31 -33.56 1.27
CA VAL A 551 48.50 -32.18 0.76
C VAL A 551 48.94 -31.20 1.85
N ALA A 552 49.09 -31.64 3.11
CA ALA A 552 49.59 -30.81 4.20
C ALA A 552 51.04 -30.35 3.92
N PRO A 553 51.39 -29.07 4.16
CA PRO A 553 52.77 -28.61 4.01
C PRO A 553 53.67 -29.36 4.99
N THR A 554 54.72 -30.00 4.48
CA THR A 554 55.81 -30.49 5.31
C THR A 554 56.64 -29.30 5.79
N SER A 555 56.15 -28.58 6.81
CA SER A 555 57.00 -27.66 7.57
C SER A 555 57.71 -28.46 8.67
N ASP A 556 59.04 -28.35 8.69
CA ASP A 556 59.95 -29.04 9.63
C ASP A 556 59.79 -28.60 11.12
N ASP A 557 58.78 -27.78 11.44
CA ASP A 557 58.43 -27.31 12.79
C ASP A 557 56.96 -27.60 13.14
N ALA A 558 56.37 -28.66 12.58
CA ALA A 558 55.09 -29.17 13.08
C ALA A 558 55.33 -29.93 14.38
N ASP A 559 54.89 -29.35 15.50
CA ASP A 559 54.89 -29.98 16.80
C ASP A 559 54.23 -31.37 16.71
N VAL A 560 54.88 -32.33 17.33
CA VAL A 560 54.72 -33.78 17.09
C VAL A 560 53.37 -34.30 17.62
N ASP A 561 52.56 -33.44 18.23
CA ASP A 561 51.26 -33.73 18.82
C ASP A 561 50.09 -33.70 17.82
N ALA A 562 50.24 -33.10 16.62
CA ALA A 562 49.18 -33.14 15.59
C ALA A 562 48.97 -34.55 14.98
N LYS A 563 49.87 -35.50 15.24
CA LYS A 563 49.71 -36.93 14.89
C LYS A 563 49.08 -37.78 16.00
N ALA A 564 48.73 -37.19 17.15
CA ALA A 564 48.56 -37.96 18.38
C ALA A 564 47.12 -38.30 18.81
N ASN A 565 46.05 -37.91 18.10
CA ASN A 565 44.67 -38.27 18.53
C ASN A 565 43.65 -38.53 17.41
N ALA A 566 44.06 -39.20 16.33
CA ALA A 566 43.09 -39.83 15.44
C ALA A 566 42.70 -41.20 16.02
N ALA A 567 41.70 -41.23 16.90
CA ALA A 567 40.95 -42.47 17.11
C ALA A 567 40.49 -42.97 15.72
N ALA A 568 40.66 -44.26 15.43
CA ALA A 568 40.22 -44.81 14.15
C ALA A 568 38.73 -44.51 13.97
N SER A 569 38.37 -43.90 12.84
CA SER A 569 36.98 -43.55 12.55
C SER A 569 36.10 -44.79 12.67
N PRO A 570 35.01 -44.74 13.46
CA PRO A 570 34.02 -45.81 13.50
C PRO A 570 33.48 -46.15 12.11
N GLY A 571 32.99 -47.38 11.94
CA GLY A 571 32.33 -47.76 10.69
C GLY A 571 31.04 -46.98 10.47
N THR A 572 30.65 -46.77 9.22
CA THR A 572 29.39 -46.09 8.87
C THR A 572 28.14 -46.89 9.25
N ASP A 573 28.32 -48.11 9.74
CA ASP A 573 27.28 -49.01 10.27
C ASP A 573 26.89 -48.68 11.72
N ASP A 574 27.62 -47.79 12.40
CA ASP A 574 27.32 -47.28 13.73
C ASP A 574 27.31 -45.74 13.70
N ALA A 575 26.19 -45.18 13.23
CA ALA A 575 26.02 -43.73 13.03
C ALA A 575 26.14 -42.94 14.34
N ASP A 576 25.66 -43.49 15.46
CA ASP A 576 25.82 -42.90 16.79
C ASP A 576 27.31 -42.76 17.18
N ALA A 577 28.08 -43.84 17.08
CA ALA A 577 29.50 -43.81 17.39
C ALA A 577 30.29 -42.88 16.46
N LEU A 578 29.89 -42.80 15.19
CA LEU A 578 30.52 -41.94 14.20
C LEU A 578 30.26 -40.45 14.45
N VAL A 579 29.05 -40.08 14.88
CA VAL A 579 28.72 -38.71 15.31
C VAL A 579 29.49 -38.33 16.57
N ASP A 580 29.54 -39.21 17.57
CA ASP A 580 30.29 -38.94 18.82
C ASP A 580 31.79 -38.77 18.53
N TRP A 581 32.35 -39.59 17.64
CA TRP A 581 33.73 -39.42 17.16
C TRP A 581 33.94 -38.08 16.45
N ALA A 582 33.01 -37.67 15.58
CA ALA A 582 33.14 -36.40 14.87
C ALA A 582 33.08 -35.18 15.80
N VAL A 583 32.28 -35.25 16.88
CA VAL A 583 32.25 -34.23 17.95
C VAL A 583 33.62 -34.10 18.61
N GLU A 584 34.25 -35.24 18.99
CA GLU A 584 35.59 -35.23 19.59
C GLU A 584 36.65 -34.64 18.66
N GLN A 585 36.57 -34.96 17.37
CA GLN A 585 37.51 -34.46 16.38
C GLN A 585 37.32 -32.96 16.10
N ALA A 586 36.07 -32.50 16.07
CA ALA A 586 35.72 -31.09 15.94
C ALA A 586 36.26 -30.29 17.12
N ALA A 587 36.12 -30.80 18.35
CA ALA A 587 36.70 -30.19 19.55
C ALA A 587 38.23 -30.13 19.47
N ALA A 588 38.88 -31.24 19.11
CA ALA A 588 40.34 -31.29 19.00
C ALA A 588 40.89 -30.27 17.99
N ARG A 589 40.21 -30.11 16.84
CA ARG A 589 40.63 -29.15 15.82
C ARG A 589 40.40 -27.70 16.24
N ALA A 590 39.24 -27.40 16.82
CA ALA A 590 38.93 -26.06 17.30
C ALA A 590 39.93 -25.58 18.36
N ASN A 591 40.35 -26.48 19.26
CA ASN A 591 41.39 -26.17 20.25
C ASN A 591 42.79 -25.99 19.62
N ALA A 592 43.12 -26.74 18.56
CA ALA A 592 44.40 -26.60 17.86
C ALA A 592 44.51 -25.32 17.02
N ALA A 593 43.39 -24.69 16.66
CA ALA A 593 43.33 -23.46 15.87
C ALA A 593 43.45 -22.18 16.71
N GLN A 594 43.41 -22.29 18.05
CA GLN A 594 43.56 -21.14 18.94
C GLN A 594 45.01 -20.61 18.92
N PRO A 595 45.23 -19.27 18.90
CA PRO A 595 46.57 -18.70 18.99
C PRO A 595 47.18 -19.00 20.37
N THR A 596 48.45 -19.38 20.42
CA THR A 596 49.20 -19.58 21.67
C THR A 596 49.47 -18.24 22.36
N ALA A 597 48.49 -17.72 23.08
CA ALA A 597 48.65 -16.50 23.87
C ALA A 597 49.15 -16.83 25.29
N ASP A 598 50.22 -16.14 25.70
CA ASP A 598 50.94 -16.23 26.99
C ASP A 598 50.11 -15.68 28.19
N THR A 599 48.80 -15.92 28.23
CA THR A 599 47.91 -15.43 29.31
C THR A 599 47.05 -16.55 29.87
N ASP A 600 47.01 -16.66 31.20
CA ASP A 600 46.41 -17.69 32.09
C ASP A 600 44.90 -18.02 31.91
N ASN A 601 44.33 -17.91 30.71
CA ASN A 601 42.96 -18.34 30.40
C ASN A 601 42.97 -19.17 29.11
N ASP A 602 43.32 -20.46 29.22
CA ASP A 602 43.05 -21.46 28.18
C ASP A 602 41.53 -21.61 28.05
N ALA A 603 40.91 -20.86 27.13
CA ALA A 603 39.51 -21.04 26.78
C ALA A 603 39.38 -22.33 25.95
N HIS A 604 39.23 -23.47 26.64
CA HIS A 604 38.97 -24.75 25.99
C HIS A 604 37.68 -24.67 25.17
N VAL A 605 37.76 -25.01 23.89
CA VAL A 605 36.61 -25.05 22.99
C VAL A 605 35.94 -26.41 23.13
N ASP A 606 34.89 -26.46 23.94
CA ASP A 606 33.97 -27.61 23.97
C ASP A 606 33.05 -27.55 22.74
N VAL A 607 32.98 -28.67 22.02
CA VAL A 607 32.02 -28.90 20.95
C VAL A 607 30.98 -29.87 21.50
N THR A 608 29.73 -29.44 21.56
CA THR A 608 28.61 -30.27 22.05
C THR A 608 27.42 -30.12 21.13
N LEU A 609 26.70 -31.20 20.90
CA LEU A 609 25.44 -31.19 20.16
C LEU A 609 24.28 -31.27 21.13
N ASP A 610 23.20 -30.57 20.83
CA ASP A 610 21.94 -30.84 21.52
C ASP A 610 21.31 -32.16 21.04
N VAL A 611 20.21 -32.55 21.69
CA VAL A 611 19.55 -33.84 21.45
C VAL A 611 18.97 -33.93 20.04
N ASP A 612 18.46 -32.83 19.49
CA ASP A 612 17.80 -32.80 18.19
C ASP A 612 18.84 -32.72 17.05
N ASP A 613 19.90 -31.95 17.26
CA ASP A 613 21.06 -31.83 16.36
C ASP A 613 21.83 -33.15 16.24
N ARG A 614 22.12 -33.80 17.37
CA ARG A 614 22.74 -35.13 17.37
C ARG A 614 21.86 -36.13 16.64
N LYS A 615 20.55 -36.09 16.89
CA LYS A 615 19.59 -36.97 16.20
C LYS A 615 19.56 -36.70 14.69
N ALA A 616 19.61 -35.44 14.27
CA ALA A 616 19.62 -35.09 12.85
C ALA A 616 20.86 -35.61 12.11
N LEU A 617 22.05 -35.54 12.73
CA LEU A 617 23.28 -36.09 12.14
C LEU A 617 23.24 -37.62 12.06
N VAL A 618 22.77 -38.29 13.12
CA VAL A 618 22.63 -39.75 13.13
C VAL A 618 21.64 -40.21 12.06
N ASP A 619 20.42 -39.66 12.07
CA ASP A 619 19.39 -39.97 11.08
C ASP A 619 19.90 -39.67 9.66
N GLY A 620 20.66 -38.58 9.46
CA GLY A 620 21.23 -38.21 8.17
C GLY A 620 22.23 -39.24 7.62
N ILE A 621 23.07 -39.83 8.48
CA ILE A 621 24.01 -40.90 8.11
C ILE A 621 23.22 -42.18 7.78
N GLU A 622 22.25 -42.56 8.63
CA GLU A 622 21.46 -43.79 8.46
C GLU A 622 20.60 -43.78 7.18
N HIS A 623 20.06 -42.61 6.81
CA HIS A 623 19.27 -42.44 5.60
C HIS A 623 20.11 -42.20 4.34
N GLY A 624 21.43 -42.04 4.48
CA GLY A 624 22.36 -41.78 3.37
C GLY A 624 22.34 -40.34 2.85
N ASP A 625 21.73 -39.41 3.58
CA ASP A 625 21.71 -37.97 3.28
C ASP A 625 23.04 -37.29 3.68
N ILE A 626 23.76 -37.88 4.63
CA ILE A 626 25.14 -37.56 5.01
C ILE A 626 25.99 -38.74 4.59
N VAL A 627 26.92 -38.52 3.66
CA VAL A 627 27.85 -39.55 3.19
C VAL A 627 29.20 -39.29 3.87
N PRO A 628 29.62 -40.13 4.84
CA PRO A 628 30.89 -39.94 5.50
C PRO A 628 32.07 -40.01 4.53
N SER A 629 33.11 -39.20 4.78
CA SER A 629 34.29 -39.08 3.90
C SER A 629 33.98 -38.73 2.43
N SER A 630 32.89 -38.02 2.17
CA SER A 630 32.50 -37.56 0.83
C SER A 630 33.23 -36.30 0.35
N LEU A 631 33.91 -35.59 1.25
CA LEU A 631 34.72 -34.40 0.97
C LEU A 631 36.20 -34.79 0.83
N ASP A 632 36.59 -35.17 -0.38
CA ASP A 632 37.94 -35.65 -0.76
C ASP A 632 38.86 -34.56 -1.35
N ASP A 633 38.33 -33.35 -1.54
CA ASP A 633 39.07 -32.21 -2.09
C ASP A 633 39.76 -31.41 -0.97
N SER A 634 41.08 -31.54 -0.89
CA SER A 634 41.90 -30.93 0.18
C SER A 634 41.84 -29.40 0.21
N GLU A 635 41.68 -28.75 -0.96
CA GLU A 635 41.60 -27.29 -1.05
C GLU A 635 40.24 -26.78 -0.55
N THR A 636 39.15 -27.44 -0.93
CA THR A 636 37.79 -27.18 -0.45
C THR A 636 37.72 -27.39 1.06
N ALA A 637 38.27 -28.50 1.55
CA ALA A 637 38.29 -28.80 2.97
C ALA A 637 39.08 -27.76 3.79
N ALA A 638 40.25 -27.33 3.33
CA ALA A 638 41.04 -26.30 4.02
C ALA A 638 40.30 -24.95 4.11
N ARG A 639 39.57 -24.56 3.05
CA ARG A 639 38.78 -23.32 3.03
C ARG A 639 37.57 -23.37 3.96
N LEU A 640 36.85 -24.49 4.02
CA LEU A 640 35.71 -24.68 4.92
C LEU A 640 36.14 -24.73 6.38
N LEU A 641 37.28 -25.35 6.67
CA LEU A 641 37.89 -25.32 8.00
C LEU A 641 38.25 -23.88 8.41
N HIS A 642 38.85 -23.10 7.52
CA HIS A 642 39.17 -21.69 7.80
C HIS A 642 37.90 -20.84 7.99
N ALA A 643 36.85 -21.08 7.21
CA ALA A 643 35.56 -20.41 7.38
C ALA A 643 34.94 -20.68 8.76
N ASN A 644 35.05 -21.92 9.28
CA ASN A 644 34.58 -22.25 10.63
C ASN A 644 35.35 -21.50 11.73
N GLU A 645 36.65 -21.24 11.54
CA GLU A 645 37.42 -20.46 12.52
C GLU A 645 37.08 -18.98 12.51
N LEU A 646 36.82 -18.40 11.34
CA LEU A 646 36.30 -17.02 11.24
C LEU A 646 34.91 -16.91 11.87
N LEU A 647 34.02 -17.87 11.63
CA LEU A 647 32.70 -17.93 12.26
C LEU A 647 32.79 -18.10 13.79
N ALA A 648 33.81 -18.80 14.29
CA ALA A 648 34.06 -18.91 15.73
C ALA A 648 34.56 -17.59 16.33
N ALA A 649 35.47 -16.89 15.65
CA ALA A 649 35.95 -15.58 16.08
C ALA A 649 34.82 -14.53 16.13
N LEU A 650 33.82 -14.63 15.23
CA LEU A 650 32.64 -13.77 15.24
C LEU A 650 31.80 -13.90 16.52
N GLY A 651 31.89 -15.02 17.25
CA GLY A 651 31.16 -15.23 18.50
C GLY A 651 31.54 -14.26 19.61
N GLY A 652 32.83 -13.89 19.69
CA GLY A 652 33.32 -12.92 20.69
C GLY A 652 33.05 -11.45 20.34
N GLU A 653 32.62 -11.18 19.10
CA GLU A 653 32.31 -9.83 18.60
C GLU A 653 30.79 -9.55 18.60
N LEU A 654 29.96 -10.54 18.99
CA LEU A 654 28.50 -10.39 19.11
C LEU A 654 28.10 -9.39 20.21
N ASP A 655 28.84 -9.38 21.33
CA ASP A 655 28.60 -8.50 22.49
C ASP A 655 28.80 -7.00 22.17
N ASP A 656 29.61 -6.68 21.16
CA ASP A 656 29.93 -5.29 20.76
C ASP A 656 28.93 -4.71 19.73
N LYS A 657 27.73 -5.33 19.63
CA LYS A 657 26.58 -4.88 18.81
C LYS A 657 26.83 -4.81 17.31
N ALA A 658 27.56 -5.79 16.77
CA ALA A 658 27.81 -5.98 15.34
C ALA A 658 28.40 -4.73 14.65
N SER A 659 29.72 -4.63 14.69
CA SER A 659 30.53 -3.55 14.11
C SER A 659 30.76 -3.73 12.59
N GLU A 660 31.34 -2.72 11.93
CA GLU A 660 31.85 -2.90 10.56
C GLU A 660 32.90 -4.01 10.48
N ASP A 661 33.70 -4.19 11.55
CA ASP A 661 34.71 -5.25 11.65
C ASP A 661 34.06 -6.65 11.68
N PHE A 662 32.94 -6.81 12.40
CA PHE A 662 32.11 -8.03 12.38
C PHE A 662 31.65 -8.34 10.94
N ALA A 663 31.14 -7.34 10.22
CA ALA A 663 30.68 -7.51 8.84
C ALA A 663 31.82 -7.87 7.87
N ASP A 664 33.02 -7.33 8.07
CA ASP A 664 34.19 -7.61 7.23
C ASP A 664 34.80 -9.00 7.50
N MET A 665 34.87 -9.43 8.77
CA MET A 665 35.26 -10.80 9.13
C MET A 665 34.29 -11.84 8.58
N TYR A 666 32.99 -11.55 8.62
CA TYR A 666 31.96 -12.39 8.00
C TYR A 666 32.13 -12.46 6.47
N ALA A 667 32.50 -11.35 5.83
CA ALA A 667 32.76 -11.30 4.39
C ALA A 667 33.90 -12.23 3.96
N GLU A 668 34.94 -12.33 4.78
CA GLU A 668 36.04 -13.24 4.53
C GLU A 668 35.61 -14.71 4.65
N ALA A 669 34.82 -15.05 5.67
CA ALA A 669 34.25 -16.39 5.83
C ALA A 669 33.38 -16.78 4.62
N GLN A 670 32.52 -15.88 4.15
CA GLN A 670 31.71 -16.08 2.95
C GLN A 670 32.56 -16.30 1.69
N ARG A 671 33.63 -15.51 1.49
CA ARG A 671 34.51 -15.63 0.32
C ARG A 671 35.23 -16.98 0.29
N LEU A 672 35.71 -17.46 1.44
CA LEU A 672 36.38 -18.75 1.55
C LEU A 672 35.46 -19.91 1.16
N VAL A 673 34.20 -19.87 1.60
CA VAL A 673 33.17 -20.86 1.23
C VAL A 673 32.83 -20.77 -0.26
N ALA A 674 32.63 -19.56 -0.80
CA ALA A 674 32.22 -19.36 -2.19
C ALA A 674 33.28 -19.80 -3.21
N ASP A 675 34.56 -19.57 -2.90
CA ASP A 675 35.67 -19.91 -3.79
C ASP A 675 36.13 -21.38 -3.67
N ALA A 676 35.45 -22.20 -2.86
CA ALA A 676 35.82 -23.61 -2.64
C ALA A 676 35.40 -24.50 -3.83
N PRO A 677 36.35 -25.16 -4.52
CA PRO A 677 36.12 -25.70 -5.87
C PRO A 677 35.20 -26.94 -5.96
N ARG A 678 34.90 -27.66 -4.86
CA ARG A 678 34.10 -28.91 -4.87
C ARG A 678 33.32 -29.18 -3.57
N ILE A 679 32.37 -28.30 -3.22
CA ILE A 679 31.48 -28.53 -2.07
C ILE A 679 30.37 -29.55 -2.44
N PRO A 680 30.16 -30.64 -1.66
CA PRO A 680 29.00 -31.53 -1.80
C PRO A 680 27.65 -30.78 -1.74
N ASP A 681 26.65 -31.16 -2.55
CA ASP A 681 25.40 -30.38 -2.71
C ASP A 681 24.59 -30.18 -1.41
N ASN A 682 24.65 -31.14 -0.48
CA ASN A 682 24.03 -31.06 0.85
C ASN A 682 24.78 -30.07 1.78
N LEU A 683 26.11 -30.12 1.80
CA LEU A 683 26.99 -29.20 2.53
C LEU A 683 26.88 -27.78 1.97
N LYS A 684 26.84 -27.67 0.65
CA LYS A 684 26.63 -26.42 -0.08
C LYS A 684 25.30 -25.79 0.28
N LYS A 685 24.21 -26.55 0.40
CA LYS A 685 22.90 -26.02 0.84
C LYS A 685 22.91 -25.54 2.29
N ILE A 686 23.59 -26.22 3.20
CA ILE A 686 23.68 -25.81 4.62
C ILE A 686 24.53 -24.54 4.76
N TYR A 687 25.72 -24.51 4.15
CA TYR A 687 26.56 -23.32 4.11
C TYR A 687 25.88 -22.18 3.35
N GLU A 688 25.24 -22.43 2.20
CA GLU A 688 24.46 -21.41 1.49
C GLU A 688 23.28 -20.92 2.32
N THR A 689 22.65 -21.75 3.15
CA THR A 689 21.53 -21.31 4.01
C THR A 689 22.05 -20.39 5.12
N LEU A 690 23.14 -20.77 5.79
CA LEU A 690 23.80 -19.95 6.83
C LEU A 690 24.44 -18.67 6.29
N VAL A 691 25.00 -18.73 5.07
CA VAL A 691 25.64 -17.60 4.37
C VAL A 691 24.62 -16.69 3.68
N LYS A 692 23.50 -17.22 3.15
CA LYS A 692 22.43 -16.39 2.56
C LYS A 692 21.60 -15.66 3.61
N LEU A 693 21.49 -16.19 4.84
CA LEU A 693 20.81 -15.51 5.94
C LEU A 693 21.52 -14.21 6.35
N LEU A 694 22.81 -14.05 6.03
CA LEU A 694 23.65 -12.96 6.50
C LEU A 694 24.63 -12.44 5.41
N ASP A 695 24.16 -12.27 4.17
CA ASP A 695 24.96 -11.59 3.13
C ASP A 695 25.58 -10.28 3.67
N VAL A 696 26.86 -10.02 3.40
CA VAL A 696 27.59 -8.88 4.00
C VAL A 696 26.92 -7.53 3.71
N ASN A 697 26.38 -7.35 2.49
CA ASN A 697 25.67 -6.12 2.16
C ASN A 697 24.35 -6.04 2.93
N ASN A 698 23.68 -7.17 3.13
CA ASN A 698 22.49 -7.25 3.98
C ASN A 698 22.79 -6.97 5.46
N LEU A 699 23.90 -7.48 6.00
CA LEU A 699 24.37 -7.17 7.35
C LEU A 699 24.69 -5.68 7.51
N LYS A 700 25.50 -5.11 6.61
CA LYS A 700 25.82 -3.67 6.62
C LYS A 700 24.55 -2.81 6.51
N ALA A 701 23.61 -3.20 5.66
CA ALA A 701 22.33 -2.52 5.51
C ALA A 701 21.43 -2.64 6.76
N PHE A 702 21.42 -3.81 7.40
CA PHE A 702 20.73 -4.01 8.66
C PHE A 702 21.30 -3.12 9.76
N LEU A 703 22.64 -3.09 9.93
CA LEU A 703 23.33 -2.20 10.88
C LEU A 703 23.02 -0.73 10.63
N LYS A 704 23.02 -0.32 9.36
CA LYS A 704 22.64 1.03 8.95
C LYS A 704 21.19 1.38 9.32
N SER A 705 20.31 0.39 9.40
CA SER A 705 18.91 0.56 9.78
C SER A 705 18.70 0.67 11.30
N LEU A 706 19.61 0.10 12.12
CA LEU A 706 19.46 0.00 13.57
C LEU A 706 19.21 1.34 14.29
N PRO A 707 19.95 2.44 13.99
CA PRO A 707 19.72 3.71 14.69
C PRO A 707 18.30 4.25 14.49
N TYR A 708 17.73 4.03 13.31
CA TYR A 708 16.36 4.45 12.98
C TYR A 708 15.32 3.54 13.63
N LEU A 709 15.55 2.23 13.59
CA LEU A 709 14.64 1.25 14.22
C LEU A 709 14.57 1.42 15.74
N ALA A 710 15.72 1.66 16.40
CA ALA A 710 15.82 1.82 17.84
C ALA A 710 15.05 3.03 18.39
N GLN A 711 14.89 4.09 17.59
CA GLN A 711 14.17 5.31 17.96
C GLN A 711 12.74 5.34 17.43
N SER A 712 12.33 4.29 16.70
CA SER A 712 11.07 4.30 15.98
C SER A 712 9.85 4.20 16.88
N LYS A 713 8.82 4.96 16.51
CA LYS A 713 7.48 4.88 17.12
C LYS A 713 6.50 4.34 16.09
N ARG A 714 5.62 3.43 16.51
CA ARG A 714 4.60 2.84 15.64
C ARG A 714 3.44 3.80 15.45
N GLY A 715 2.78 3.66 14.31
CA GLY A 715 1.67 4.52 13.91
C GLY A 715 2.15 5.68 13.03
N PHE A 716 1.26 6.19 12.18
CA PHE A 716 1.58 7.31 11.31
C PHE A 716 1.94 8.57 12.11
N ASN A 717 2.61 9.49 11.41
CA ASN A 717 2.77 10.87 11.84
C ASN A 717 1.78 11.78 11.08
N LEU A 718 1.30 12.82 11.75
CA LEU A 718 0.49 13.90 11.19
C LEU A 718 1.16 15.22 11.54
N PHE A 719 1.38 16.06 10.54
CA PHE A 719 1.99 17.38 10.69
C PHE A 719 1.03 18.47 10.26
N GLU A 720 1.09 19.59 10.96
CA GLU A 720 0.48 20.88 10.59
C GLU A 720 1.59 21.78 10.05
N ILE A 721 1.34 22.42 8.92
CA ILE A 721 2.26 23.30 8.20
C ILE A 721 1.60 24.67 8.08
N SER A 722 2.27 25.69 8.58
CA SER A 722 1.85 27.10 8.52
C SER A 722 2.92 27.95 7.83
N GLU A 723 2.50 28.99 7.11
CA GLU A 723 3.43 29.94 6.48
C GLU A 723 3.27 31.32 7.12
N GLY A 724 4.39 31.94 7.52
CA GLY A 724 4.43 33.32 8.00
C GLY A 724 4.31 34.34 6.87
N GLU A 725 4.03 35.60 7.19
CA GLU A 725 3.93 36.69 6.20
C GLU A 725 5.22 36.90 5.38
N ASP A 726 6.38 36.52 5.94
CA ASP A 726 7.68 36.58 5.28
C ASP A 726 7.99 35.33 4.43
N GLY A 727 7.07 34.38 4.37
CA GLY A 727 7.22 33.11 3.64
C GLY A 727 7.97 32.02 4.40
N SER A 728 8.36 32.25 5.66
CA SER A 728 8.89 31.20 6.54
C SER A 728 7.85 30.10 6.77
N VAL A 729 8.30 28.85 6.92
CA VAL A 729 7.42 27.69 7.12
C VAL A 729 7.67 27.12 8.50
N ASP A 730 6.61 26.99 9.28
CA ASP A 730 6.60 26.29 10.56
C ASP A 730 5.90 24.94 10.42
N ILE A 731 6.51 23.90 10.97
CA ILE A 731 5.99 22.53 10.95
C ILE A 731 5.83 22.04 12.39
N THR A 732 4.60 21.67 12.76
CA THR A 732 4.25 21.17 14.08
C THR A 732 3.74 19.74 13.99
N THR A 733 4.20 18.87 14.89
CA THR A 733 3.67 17.51 15.01
C THR A 733 2.30 17.53 15.70
N VAL A 734 1.27 17.04 15.02
CA VAL A 734 -0.10 16.89 15.53
C VAL A 734 -0.26 15.52 16.20
N ALA A 735 0.24 14.47 15.56
CA ALA A 735 0.27 13.11 16.10
C ALA A 735 1.51 12.35 15.62
N ASP A 736 2.01 11.43 16.45
CA ASP A 736 3.19 10.62 16.17
C ASP A 736 3.04 9.14 16.53
N ASP A 737 1.81 8.70 16.82
CA ASP A 737 1.53 7.36 17.36
C ASP A 737 0.30 6.69 16.74
N GLY A 738 -0.13 7.14 15.56
CA GLY A 738 -1.30 6.61 14.87
C GLY A 738 -2.63 6.83 15.61
N PHE A 739 -2.73 7.92 16.37
CA PHE A 739 -3.80 8.22 17.32
C PHE A 739 -3.93 7.18 18.44
N GLY A 740 -2.79 6.72 18.94
CA GLY A 740 -2.68 5.68 19.97
C GLY A 740 -2.89 4.26 19.47
N ASP A 741 -3.21 4.05 18.18
CA ASP A 741 -3.27 2.71 17.57
C ASP A 741 -2.00 2.42 16.76
N PRO A 742 -1.09 1.56 17.26
CA PRO A 742 0.17 1.26 16.59
C PRO A 742 0.00 0.53 15.25
N PHE A 743 -1.20 0.03 14.94
CA PHE A 743 -1.51 -0.64 13.67
C PHE A 743 -2.02 0.30 12.58
N ASN A 744 -2.39 1.54 12.95
CA ASN A 744 -2.63 2.61 12.00
C ASN A 744 -1.29 3.10 11.43
N HIS A 745 -0.70 2.33 10.53
CA HIS A 745 0.61 2.65 9.95
C HIS A 745 0.59 3.85 9.01
N GLY A 746 -0.61 4.38 8.71
CA GLY A 746 -0.81 5.43 7.73
C GLY A 746 -2.09 6.20 7.95
N LEU A 747 -2.10 7.44 7.48
CA LEU A 747 -3.31 8.24 7.36
C LEU A 747 -3.48 8.67 5.90
N ARG A 748 -4.64 8.38 5.34
CA ARG A 748 -4.75 8.02 3.93
C ARG A 748 -5.80 8.81 3.15
N ILE A 749 -6.74 9.44 3.83
CA ILE A 749 -7.65 10.44 3.27
C ILE A 749 -7.83 11.58 4.27
N PHE A 750 -8.02 12.79 3.75
CA PHE A 750 -8.59 13.92 4.45
C PHE A 750 -9.78 14.41 3.63
N VAL A 751 -10.91 14.68 4.28
CA VAL A 751 -12.09 15.19 3.60
C VAL A 751 -12.72 16.26 4.46
N ASN A 752 -12.68 17.50 3.97
CA ASN A 752 -13.40 18.60 4.57
C ASN A 752 -14.91 18.45 4.31
N THR A 753 -15.70 18.64 5.35
CA THR A 753 -17.14 18.85 5.28
C THR A 753 -17.46 20.23 5.85
N ASP A 754 -18.72 20.64 5.78
CA ASP A 754 -19.19 21.93 6.30
C ASP A 754 -18.85 22.19 7.77
N GLU A 755 -18.77 21.15 8.60
CA GLU A 755 -18.62 21.29 10.05
C GLU A 755 -17.56 20.38 10.68
N HIS A 756 -17.00 19.44 9.91
CA HIS A 756 -15.94 18.55 10.38
C HIS A 756 -14.93 18.29 9.25
N MET A 757 -13.69 18.00 9.61
CA MET A 757 -12.78 17.26 8.75
C MET A 757 -12.83 15.79 9.14
N LEU A 758 -13.16 14.91 8.18
CA LEU A 758 -13.05 13.47 8.33
C LEU A 758 -11.69 13.01 7.81
N ILE A 759 -11.06 12.09 8.52
CA ILE A 759 -9.81 11.46 8.12
C ILE A 759 -9.93 9.94 8.25
N GLY A 760 -9.22 9.21 7.38
CA GLY A 760 -9.29 7.76 7.31
C GLY A 760 -7.91 7.12 7.31
N THR A 761 -7.75 6.01 8.03
CA THR A 761 -6.45 5.38 8.26
C THR A 761 -6.13 4.29 7.24
N ALA A 762 -4.86 3.93 7.16
CA ALA A 762 -4.40 2.70 6.57
C ALA A 762 -4.02 1.72 7.69
N ASN A 763 -4.67 0.56 7.74
CA ASN A 763 -4.45 -0.44 8.77
C ASN A 763 -4.68 -1.85 8.19
N PRO A 764 -3.61 -2.56 7.74
CA PRO A 764 -3.72 -3.88 7.16
C PRO A 764 -3.88 -5.00 8.20
N PHE A 765 -3.99 -4.65 9.49
CA PHE A 765 -4.13 -5.60 10.59
C PHE A 765 -5.59 -5.66 11.04
N TYR A 766 -6.22 -4.52 11.26
CA TYR A 766 -7.54 -4.42 11.89
C TYR A 766 -8.61 -3.76 11.02
N GLY A 767 -8.26 -3.29 9.83
CA GLY A 767 -9.18 -2.52 8.98
C GLY A 767 -9.07 -1.01 9.23
N THR A 768 -9.42 -0.23 8.23
CA THR A 768 -9.37 1.24 8.29
C THR A 768 -10.28 1.77 9.40
N GLN A 769 -9.83 2.85 10.04
CA GLN A 769 -10.60 3.61 11.01
C GLN A 769 -10.95 4.96 10.42
N LEU A 770 -12.15 5.46 10.72
CA LEU A 770 -12.56 6.82 10.42
C LEU A 770 -12.51 7.66 11.69
N TRP A 771 -11.94 8.84 11.58
CA TRP A 771 -11.87 9.83 12.66
C TRP A 771 -12.40 11.17 12.16
N ARG A 772 -13.01 11.96 13.03
CA ARG A 772 -13.41 13.33 12.71
C ARG A 772 -12.82 14.33 13.69
N VAL A 773 -12.62 15.55 13.24
CA VAL A 773 -12.37 16.72 14.08
C VAL A 773 -13.39 17.80 13.72
N ALA A 774 -13.93 18.49 14.72
CA ALA A 774 -14.88 19.58 14.51
C ALA A 774 -14.17 20.81 13.94
N ASN A 775 -14.82 21.48 12.99
CA ASN A 775 -14.33 22.73 12.43
C ASN A 775 -14.49 23.86 13.45
N THR A 776 -13.55 24.80 13.43
CA THR A 776 -13.61 26.09 14.12
C THR A 776 -14.03 27.22 13.18
N MET A 777 -13.90 27.02 11.87
CA MET A 777 -14.29 27.95 10.81
C MET A 777 -15.27 27.28 9.83
N PHE A 778 -16.21 28.05 9.28
CA PHE A 778 -17.36 27.49 8.58
C PHE A 778 -17.56 28.14 7.20
N PRO A 779 -18.05 27.39 6.20
CA PRO A 779 -18.32 27.94 4.87
C PRO A 779 -19.66 28.69 4.83
N VAL A 780 -19.75 29.62 3.87
CA VAL A 780 -20.99 30.30 3.46
C VAL A 780 -21.29 29.91 2.02
N HIS A 781 -22.35 29.13 1.85
CA HIS A 781 -22.85 28.71 0.55
C HIS A 781 -23.90 29.70 0.05
N VAL A 782 -23.69 30.23 -1.15
CA VAL A 782 -24.55 31.27 -1.74
C VAL A 782 -25.03 30.81 -3.11
N ASP A 783 -26.34 30.61 -3.23
CA ASP A 783 -27.02 30.26 -4.47
C ASP A 783 -27.88 31.41 -4.99
N ALA A 784 -28.30 31.32 -6.26
CA ALA A 784 -29.24 32.24 -6.89
C ALA A 784 -30.34 31.47 -7.61
N SER A 785 -31.58 31.96 -7.52
CA SER A 785 -32.65 31.51 -8.41
C SER A 785 -32.40 31.98 -9.85
N GLU A 786 -33.22 31.49 -10.77
CA GLU A 786 -33.29 32.08 -12.11
C GLU A 786 -33.54 33.60 -12.01
N GLY A 787 -32.81 34.39 -12.80
CA GLY A 787 -32.97 35.85 -12.84
C GLY A 787 -31.82 36.69 -12.28
N GLY A 788 -30.75 36.09 -11.77
CA GLY A 788 -29.60 36.85 -11.26
C GLY A 788 -28.38 36.01 -10.91
N THR A 789 -27.40 36.63 -10.26
CA THR A 789 -26.27 35.98 -9.60
C THR A 789 -26.16 36.45 -8.15
N ALA A 790 -25.50 35.67 -7.31
CA ALA A 790 -25.33 35.95 -5.90
C ALA A 790 -23.90 35.61 -5.45
N SER A 791 -23.39 36.34 -4.46
CA SER A 791 -22.07 36.11 -3.86
C SER A 791 -22.01 36.61 -2.41
N ALA A 792 -20.94 36.25 -1.71
CA ALA A 792 -20.55 36.83 -0.42
C ALA A 792 -19.11 37.36 -0.50
N ASP A 793 -18.74 38.28 0.40
CA ASP A 793 -17.35 38.73 0.60
C ASP A 793 -16.46 37.64 1.22
N HIS A 794 -17.06 36.72 1.99
CA HIS A 794 -16.40 35.55 2.59
C HIS A 794 -17.23 34.28 2.35
N THR A 795 -16.61 33.23 1.80
CA THR A 795 -17.28 31.96 1.47
C THR A 795 -16.61 30.71 2.07
N THR A 796 -15.32 30.77 2.37
CA THR A 796 -14.52 29.64 2.86
C THR A 796 -13.87 30.00 4.19
N ASP A 797 -13.81 29.05 5.12
CA ASP A 797 -13.14 29.17 6.42
C ASP A 797 -13.47 30.49 7.17
N VAL A 798 -14.78 30.77 7.34
CA VAL A 798 -15.23 32.00 8.00
C VAL A 798 -15.36 31.76 9.51
N ALA A 799 -14.58 32.51 10.29
CA ALA A 799 -14.61 32.41 11.75
C ALA A 799 -15.95 32.92 12.34
N PRO A 800 -16.51 32.27 13.38
CA PRO A 800 -17.70 32.75 14.08
C PRO A 800 -17.56 34.20 14.58
N GLY A 801 -18.62 34.98 14.44
CA GLY A 801 -18.65 36.41 14.76
C GLY A 801 -18.10 37.33 13.67
N THR A 802 -17.54 36.78 12.57
CA THR A 802 -17.18 37.57 11.39
C THR A 802 -18.45 38.14 10.74
N LYS A 803 -18.45 39.43 10.41
CA LYS A 803 -19.53 40.04 9.65
C LYS A 803 -19.38 39.68 8.17
N VAL A 804 -20.38 39.01 7.61
CA VAL A 804 -20.44 38.60 6.20
C VAL A 804 -21.43 39.49 5.45
N THR A 805 -21.07 39.89 4.23
CA THR A 805 -21.89 40.74 3.36
C THR A 805 -22.31 39.97 2.12
N LEU A 806 -23.62 39.84 1.91
CA LEU A 806 -24.19 39.20 0.73
C LEU A 806 -24.45 40.21 -0.38
N THR A 807 -24.17 39.83 -1.62
CA THR A 807 -24.43 40.63 -2.82
C THR A 807 -25.31 39.85 -3.79
N ALA A 808 -26.40 40.46 -4.26
CA ALA A 808 -27.27 39.93 -5.30
C ALA A 808 -27.27 40.87 -6.51
N MET A 809 -27.02 40.33 -7.70
CA MET A 809 -27.03 41.07 -8.96
C MET A 809 -28.12 40.53 -9.90
N PRO A 810 -29.24 41.25 -10.07
CA PRO A 810 -30.28 40.86 -11.01
C PRO A 810 -29.78 40.90 -12.46
N ARG A 811 -30.24 39.96 -13.29
CA ARG A 811 -30.15 40.02 -14.75
C ARG A 811 -31.20 41.00 -15.29
N ASP A 812 -31.00 41.45 -16.52
CA ASP A 812 -31.95 42.30 -17.22
C ASP A 812 -33.36 41.67 -17.22
N GLY A 813 -34.36 42.49 -16.90
CA GLY A 813 -35.75 42.04 -16.78
C GLY A 813 -36.12 41.39 -15.45
N TYR A 814 -35.19 41.29 -14.50
CA TYR A 814 -35.42 40.78 -13.14
C TYR A 814 -35.05 41.83 -12.07
N ARG A 815 -35.61 41.70 -10.88
CA ARG A 815 -35.17 42.42 -9.67
C ARG A 815 -34.94 41.44 -8.53
N PHE A 816 -34.05 41.82 -7.63
CA PHE A 816 -33.85 41.08 -6.39
C PHE A 816 -35.10 41.23 -5.51
N ASP A 817 -35.67 40.11 -5.07
CA ASP A 817 -36.81 40.06 -4.15
C ASP A 817 -36.29 39.96 -2.70
N LYS A 818 -35.58 38.88 -2.38
CA LYS A 818 -35.12 38.61 -1.02
C LYS A 818 -34.02 37.53 -0.95
N TRP A 819 -33.39 37.46 0.22
CA TRP A 819 -32.59 36.31 0.63
C TRP A 819 -33.45 35.26 1.33
N VAL A 820 -33.20 34.00 1.03
CA VAL A 820 -33.79 32.84 1.73
C VAL A 820 -32.67 32.07 2.42
N VAL A 821 -32.71 31.98 3.74
CA VAL A 821 -31.79 31.15 4.52
C VAL A 821 -32.30 29.72 4.49
N THR A 822 -31.54 28.82 3.87
CA THR A 822 -31.87 27.39 3.78
C THR A 822 -31.20 26.58 4.89
N ARG A 823 -30.05 27.03 5.41
CA ARG A 823 -29.34 26.47 6.58
C ARG A 823 -28.56 27.55 7.34
N GLY A 824 -28.32 27.31 8.63
CA GLY A 824 -27.49 28.18 9.48
C GLY A 824 -28.29 28.98 10.51
N GLY A 825 -29.60 29.13 10.31
CA GLY A 825 -30.50 29.75 11.31
C GLY A 825 -30.15 31.21 11.64
N ILE A 826 -29.64 31.93 10.65
CA ILE A 826 -29.25 33.35 10.78
C ILE A 826 -30.42 34.28 10.39
N ASP A 827 -30.37 35.50 10.90
CA ASP A 827 -31.16 36.62 10.41
C ASP A 827 -30.27 37.52 9.55
N ILE A 828 -30.68 37.79 8.31
CA ILE A 828 -29.95 38.70 7.41
C ILE A 828 -30.51 40.10 7.61
N ALA A 829 -29.64 41.05 7.96
CA ALA A 829 -29.98 42.44 8.15
C ALA A 829 -30.37 43.14 6.84
N ASP A 830 -31.06 44.29 6.94
CA ASP A 830 -31.53 45.07 5.77
C ASP A 830 -30.39 45.53 4.84
N ASP A 831 -29.16 45.63 5.35
CA ASP A 831 -27.96 45.94 4.57
C ASP A 831 -27.35 44.71 3.87
N GLY A 832 -28.01 43.55 3.94
CA GLY A 832 -27.56 42.29 3.35
C GLY A 832 -26.49 41.56 4.16
N THR A 833 -26.32 41.89 5.44
CA THR A 833 -25.24 41.35 6.26
C THR A 833 -25.72 40.43 7.39
N PHE A 834 -24.85 39.54 7.87
CA PHE A 834 -25.09 38.72 9.06
C PHE A 834 -23.77 38.46 9.81
N GLU A 835 -23.86 38.07 11.09
CA GLU A 835 -22.72 37.57 11.85
C GLU A 835 -22.61 36.05 11.72
N MET A 836 -21.41 35.56 11.39
CA MET A 836 -21.18 34.14 11.16
C MET A 836 -21.48 33.32 12.43
N PRO A 837 -22.37 32.30 12.37
CA PRO A 837 -22.64 31.43 13.50
C PRO A 837 -21.54 30.36 13.67
N ARG A 838 -21.69 29.51 14.70
CA ARG A 838 -20.87 28.29 14.86
C ARG A 838 -21.43 27.14 14.03
N GLY A 839 -21.47 27.31 12.72
CA GLY A 839 -21.98 26.32 11.77
C GLY A 839 -22.05 26.89 10.36
N SER A 840 -22.14 26.02 9.34
CA SER A 840 -22.24 26.47 7.96
C SER A 840 -23.55 27.20 7.69
N VAL A 841 -23.48 28.19 6.79
CA VAL A 841 -24.62 28.99 6.37
C VAL A 841 -24.90 28.69 4.91
N HIS A 842 -26.17 28.48 4.57
CA HIS A 842 -26.63 28.31 3.19
C HIS A 842 -27.73 29.33 2.93
N VAL A 843 -27.54 30.16 1.91
CA VAL A 843 -28.46 31.24 1.52
C VAL A 843 -28.69 31.24 0.03
N GLN A 844 -29.91 31.58 -0.39
CA GLN A 844 -30.28 31.71 -1.79
C GLN A 844 -30.84 33.11 -2.06
N ALA A 845 -30.31 33.80 -3.07
CA ALA A 845 -30.95 35.00 -3.62
C ALA A 845 -32.13 34.60 -4.49
N VAL A 846 -33.31 35.16 -4.21
CA VAL A 846 -34.51 35.00 -5.03
C VAL A 846 -34.72 36.26 -5.85
N PHE A 847 -34.89 36.06 -7.16
CA PHE A 847 -35.20 37.10 -8.12
C PHE A 847 -36.60 36.90 -8.69
N GLU A 848 -37.26 38.00 -9.02
CA GLU A 848 -38.55 37.99 -9.70
C GLU A 848 -38.49 38.80 -10.98
N ARG A 849 -39.26 38.39 -12.00
CA ARG A 849 -39.38 39.13 -13.25
C ARG A 849 -40.07 40.46 -13.01
N ILE A 850 -39.56 41.52 -13.66
CA ILE A 850 -40.20 42.83 -13.65
C ILE A 850 -41.30 42.83 -14.71
N ASP A 851 -42.55 43.01 -14.27
CA ASP A 851 -43.70 43.14 -15.18
C ASP A 851 -43.51 44.33 -16.14
N GLY A 852 -43.47 44.05 -17.45
CA GLY A 852 -43.32 45.06 -18.51
C GLY A 852 -41.91 45.23 -19.09
N ALA A 853 -40.94 44.36 -18.76
CA ALA A 853 -39.67 44.29 -19.48
C ALA A 853 -39.88 43.56 -20.83
N ASP A 854 -39.76 44.30 -21.95
CA ASP A 854 -39.87 43.76 -23.30
C ASP A 854 -38.82 42.66 -23.54
N THR A 855 -39.27 41.53 -24.09
CA THR A 855 -38.42 40.49 -24.70
C THR A 855 -37.53 41.13 -25.78
N PRO A 856 -36.20 40.85 -25.81
CA PRO A 856 -35.45 41.00 -27.06
C PRO A 856 -36.16 40.14 -28.11
N ALA A 857 -36.50 40.76 -29.25
CA ALA A 857 -37.17 40.08 -30.34
C ALA A 857 -36.35 38.87 -30.80
N ASP A 858 -37.00 37.71 -30.85
CA ASP A 858 -36.58 36.62 -31.73
C ASP A 858 -36.44 37.20 -33.15
N ASP A 859 -35.25 37.09 -33.72
CA ASP A 859 -35.01 37.35 -35.13
C ASP A 859 -35.80 36.32 -35.97
N PRO A 860 -36.82 36.73 -36.74
CA PRO A 860 -37.55 35.83 -37.59
C PRO A 860 -36.84 35.76 -38.94
N SER A 861 -35.74 35.02 -39.01
CA SER A 861 -35.19 34.53 -40.27
C SER A 861 -34.83 33.05 -40.16
N ASP A 862 -35.85 32.19 -40.31
CA ASP A 862 -35.79 30.99 -41.13
C ASP A 862 -37.12 30.22 -41.02
N ASP A 863 -38.10 30.65 -41.83
CA ASP A 863 -39.14 29.74 -42.34
C ASP A 863 -39.09 29.80 -43.87
N PRO A 864 -38.85 28.67 -44.54
CA PRO A 864 -39.34 28.50 -45.89
C PRO A 864 -40.31 27.32 -45.94
N SER A 865 -41.60 27.64 -46.03
CA SER A 865 -42.57 26.76 -46.69
C SER A 865 -43.35 27.49 -47.79
N ASN A 866 -43.35 26.84 -48.96
CA ASN A 866 -44.20 26.94 -50.16
C ASN A 866 -43.87 27.90 -51.34
N ASP A 867 -43.26 27.31 -52.39
CA ASP A 867 -43.82 26.96 -53.75
C ASP A 867 -44.34 28.12 -54.67
N PRO A 868 -44.35 28.05 -56.04
CA PRO A 868 -44.16 26.91 -56.95
C PRO A 868 -43.34 27.10 -58.25
N SER A 869 -42.90 25.99 -58.87
CA SER A 869 -43.25 25.58 -60.27
C SER A 869 -42.26 24.59 -60.93
N ASP A 870 -42.87 23.57 -61.56
CA ASP A 870 -42.46 22.79 -62.75
C ASP A 870 -41.67 21.47 -62.63
N ASP A 871 -42.47 20.40 -62.75
CA ASP A 871 -42.26 18.99 -63.18
C ASP A 871 -41.62 18.87 -64.59
N PRO A 872 -41.29 17.68 -65.18
CA PRO A 872 -41.55 16.29 -64.72
C PRO A 872 -40.44 15.24 -64.99
N ALA A 873 -40.80 13.97 -64.71
CA ALA A 873 -40.30 12.66 -65.20
C ALA A 873 -39.37 11.89 -64.24
N ASP A 874 -39.47 10.58 -63.99
CA ASP A 874 -40.36 9.49 -64.42
C ASP A 874 -40.03 8.25 -63.54
N ASP A 875 -41.01 7.35 -63.39
CA ASP A 875 -41.04 5.93 -62.96
C ASP A 875 -40.16 5.43 -61.76
N GLY A 876 -40.44 4.34 -61.04
CA GLY A 876 -41.54 3.38 -61.02
C GLY A 876 -41.47 2.54 -59.72
N SER A 877 -42.59 2.36 -59.03
CA SER A 877 -43.31 1.08 -58.87
C SER A 877 -42.82 0.11 -57.78
N THR A 878 -43.65 0.02 -56.72
CA THR A 878 -44.21 -1.19 -56.04
C THR A 878 -43.25 -2.23 -55.43
N ASP A 879 -43.26 -2.46 -54.11
CA ASP A 879 -44.29 -3.11 -53.28
C ASP A 879 -44.22 -4.66 -53.28
N GLY A 880 -44.33 -5.24 -52.08
CA GLY A 880 -44.87 -6.57 -51.87
C GLY A 880 -43.90 -7.75 -51.63
N GLY A 881 -43.94 -8.29 -50.41
CA GLY A 881 -44.37 -9.70 -50.28
C GLY A 881 -43.34 -10.76 -49.90
N ALA A 882 -43.27 -11.02 -48.59
CA ALA A 882 -43.47 -12.32 -47.93
C ALA A 882 -42.80 -13.64 -48.42
N ALA A 883 -42.18 -14.28 -47.42
CA ALA A 883 -42.30 -15.69 -47.02
C ALA A 883 -41.48 -16.79 -47.74
N GLY A 884 -40.81 -17.58 -46.88
CA GLY A 884 -40.77 -19.04 -46.99
C GLY A 884 -39.43 -19.63 -47.41
N GLY A 885 -38.90 -20.55 -46.59
CA GLY A 885 -37.77 -21.38 -47.00
C GLY A 885 -37.10 -22.16 -45.88
N SER A 886 -37.80 -23.18 -45.37
CA SER A 886 -37.25 -24.28 -44.57
C SER A 886 -36.15 -25.07 -45.31
N GLY A 887 -35.16 -25.58 -44.58
CA GLY A 887 -34.21 -26.56 -45.09
C GLY A 887 -33.54 -27.33 -43.96
N THR A 888 -34.16 -28.45 -43.57
CA THR A 888 -33.63 -29.52 -42.72
C THR A 888 -32.51 -30.30 -43.41
N GLY A 889 -31.58 -30.86 -42.64
CA GLY A 889 -30.59 -31.82 -43.11
C GLY A 889 -29.93 -32.54 -41.94
N ASP A 890 -30.52 -33.69 -41.59
CA ASP A 890 -30.10 -34.63 -40.56
C ASP A 890 -28.84 -35.45 -40.92
N ASP A 891 -28.34 -36.12 -39.87
CA ASP A 891 -27.79 -37.49 -39.85
C ASP A 891 -26.27 -37.77 -39.99
N ALA A 892 -25.68 -38.04 -38.82
CA ALA A 892 -25.31 -39.37 -38.32
C ALA A 892 -23.97 -40.05 -38.68
N ASN A 893 -23.54 -40.86 -37.68
CA ASN A 893 -22.43 -41.83 -37.58
C ASN A 893 -21.07 -41.29 -37.10
N GLY A 894 -20.40 -41.88 -36.10
CA GLY A 894 -20.72 -43.05 -35.29
C GLY A 894 -19.52 -43.54 -34.46
N THR A 895 -19.83 -44.01 -33.25
CA THR A 895 -19.25 -45.17 -32.53
C THR A 895 -17.78 -45.22 -32.09
N GLY A 896 -17.59 -45.49 -30.79
CA GLY A 896 -16.62 -46.49 -30.27
C GLY A 896 -15.64 -45.99 -29.20
N THR A 897 -16.00 -45.97 -27.91
CA THR A 897 -15.70 -46.96 -26.84
C THR A 897 -14.30 -46.95 -26.20
N THR A 898 -14.36 -46.91 -24.85
CA THR A 898 -13.51 -47.53 -23.81
C THR A 898 -12.13 -46.93 -23.48
N GLY A 899 -12.08 -46.25 -22.33
CA GLY A 899 -11.32 -46.67 -21.15
C GLY A 899 -9.83 -46.37 -21.13
N ASP A 900 -9.40 -45.41 -20.31
CA ASP A 900 -8.37 -45.72 -19.32
C ASP A 900 -8.43 -44.80 -18.10
N THR A 901 -8.52 -45.44 -16.94
CA THR A 901 -8.31 -44.88 -15.62
C THR A 901 -6.82 -44.97 -15.32
N THR A 902 -6.07 -43.89 -15.46
CA THR A 902 -4.69 -43.84 -14.97
C THR A 902 -4.64 -43.24 -13.57
N VAL A 903 -4.57 -44.17 -12.63
CA VAL A 903 -4.04 -44.03 -11.28
C VAL A 903 -2.67 -43.35 -11.36
N LEU A 904 -2.51 -42.16 -10.75
CA LEU A 904 -1.19 -41.60 -10.48
C LEU A 904 -0.63 -42.31 -9.24
N SER A 905 0.21 -43.31 -9.51
CA SER A 905 1.02 -43.98 -8.51
C SER A 905 2.16 -43.07 -8.04
N THR A 906 2.25 -42.99 -6.72
CA THR A 906 3.37 -42.59 -5.87
C THR A 906 4.77 -42.84 -6.44
N THR A 907 5.62 -41.82 -6.40
CA THR A 907 7.06 -41.94 -6.11
C THR A 907 7.43 -40.83 -5.14
N GLY A 908 7.67 -41.22 -3.88
CA GLY A 908 8.08 -40.33 -2.81
C GLY A 908 9.50 -39.84 -3.03
N ALA A 909 9.65 -38.51 -3.03
CA ALA A 909 10.87 -37.83 -2.62
C ALA A 909 10.63 -37.34 -1.19
N SER A 910 11.60 -37.58 -0.31
CA SER A 910 11.52 -37.47 1.14
C SER A 910 11.14 -36.06 1.61
N VAL A 911 10.04 -36.02 2.36
CA VAL A 911 9.48 -34.88 3.11
C VAL A 911 10.36 -34.51 4.32
N THR A 912 11.43 -35.26 4.60
CA THR A 912 12.17 -35.19 5.87
C THR A 912 13.28 -34.12 5.92
N ALA A 913 13.94 -33.79 4.80
CA ALA A 913 15.00 -32.76 4.78
C ALA A 913 14.46 -31.32 4.92
N MET A 914 13.18 -31.11 4.58
CA MET A 914 12.49 -29.82 4.67
C MET A 914 12.00 -29.53 6.10
N VAL A 915 11.74 -30.60 6.86
CA VAL A 915 11.30 -30.56 8.26
C VAL A 915 12.43 -30.13 9.20
N ILE A 916 13.70 -30.46 8.91
CA ILE A 916 14.85 -30.13 9.79
C ILE A 916 15.23 -28.65 9.69
N ALA A 917 15.23 -28.04 8.49
CA ALA A 917 15.49 -26.60 8.33
C ALA A 917 14.34 -25.71 8.85
N CYS A 918 13.10 -26.19 8.73
CA CYS A 918 11.95 -25.54 9.36
C CYS A 918 11.96 -25.73 10.88
N LEU A 919 12.37 -26.90 11.40
CA LEU A 919 12.49 -27.14 12.84
C LEU A 919 13.61 -26.31 13.48
N THR A 920 14.76 -26.08 12.86
CA THR A 920 15.82 -25.22 13.45
C THR A 920 15.39 -23.75 13.53
N ALA A 921 14.78 -23.19 12.49
CA ALA A 921 14.24 -21.82 12.51
C ALA A 921 13.04 -21.67 13.46
N THR A 922 12.22 -22.72 13.61
CA THR A 922 11.05 -22.71 14.50
C THR A 922 11.42 -23.02 15.95
N MET A 923 12.48 -23.80 16.22
CA MET A 923 12.97 -24.12 17.57
C MET A 923 13.77 -22.98 18.18
N LEU A 924 14.54 -22.22 17.39
CA LEU A 924 15.13 -20.94 17.83
C LEU A 924 14.04 -19.93 18.22
N GLY A 925 12.99 -19.77 17.39
CA GLY A 925 11.87 -18.87 17.70
C GLY A 925 10.94 -19.34 18.84
N ALA A 926 10.72 -20.65 18.99
CA ALA A 926 9.80 -21.21 20.00
C ALA A 926 10.48 -21.44 21.37
N GLY A 927 11.78 -21.76 21.39
CA GLY A 927 12.58 -21.88 22.62
C GLY A 927 12.67 -20.54 23.38
N MET A 928 12.91 -19.45 22.65
CA MET A 928 12.98 -18.08 23.18
C MET A 928 11.62 -17.59 23.76
N LEU A 929 10.50 -17.97 23.14
CA LEU A 929 9.14 -17.68 23.64
C LEU A 929 8.78 -18.46 24.92
N LEU A 930 9.31 -19.66 25.10
CA LEU A 930 9.07 -20.50 26.29
C LEU A 930 9.91 -20.07 27.50
N ALA A 931 11.13 -19.56 27.29
CA ALA A 931 11.95 -18.97 28.36
C ALA A 931 11.30 -17.73 28.98
N ARG A 932 10.61 -16.92 28.18
CA ARG A 932 9.89 -15.70 28.63
C ARG A 932 8.70 -15.99 29.57
N ARG A 933 8.07 -17.17 29.50
CA ARG A 933 7.01 -17.58 30.44
C ARG A 933 7.53 -18.06 31.80
N ARG A 934 8.84 -18.29 31.93
CA ARG A 934 9.46 -18.73 33.19
C ARG A 934 10.00 -17.59 34.05
N ASN A 935 10.20 -16.40 33.47
CA ASN A 935 10.75 -15.22 34.16
C ASN A 935 9.78 -14.01 34.20
N ALA A 936 8.47 -14.24 34.09
CA ALA A 936 7.42 -13.25 34.38
C ALA A 936 6.58 -13.66 35.60
#